data_AF-A0A409YU79-F1
#
_entry.id   AF-A0A409YU79-F1
#
_cell.length_a   1.000
_cell.length_b   1.000
_cell.length_c   1.000
_cell.angle_alpha   90.00
_cell.angle_beta   90.00
_cell.angle_gamma   90.00
#
_symmetry.space_group_name_H-M   'P 1'
#
loop_
_entity.id
_entity.type
_entity.pdbx_description
1 polymer ?
#
loop_
_entity_poly.entity_id
_entity_poly.type
_entity_poly.pdbx_seq_one_letter_code
_entity_poly.pdbx_strand_id
1 'polypeptide(L)'
;METLSDAQQKMIWDGFKKFAIQYVIQALKDPLNPTRCAGVLYYALQLHIEEKQIPVQLCITLHKFLLAQRTDNQLKAILQKLEKCTCKDDAYKFHRTYTDHVESERKAGTSSIYMEDKAATFVHMAFGILQYALCDGRMNVADVKKGVFKRWPRKISDILPNGPDQLVQVFIQWNRFIPWIYMAYVARSLVAVAAICADLLPESFIKFDAMNKLFLDLGQTAMWSHLRLLEEGKTPDYFTTAMLDIILRTFIDVLSLVYTYPGKAFGLMRGNESKVLQLCSVILYLIPTFSCGYDEGFHTLFHIIVDFARLVSRFHTLRLFGRRDFKVYPALVIQDESPTNTEMLNLSESIITRAMVVGRRDRICGNTHCNVSFADISDAFKLCDRCLSSGYCSRSCQIKDWRNETFSHKRVCPILCNIIDTRGGWKAPVAKQGVEQKVITADEYEFLSQWAKHIYATKIHNTANEYVRLANSRPLVFVLPPGFDDYDTILQRICAIPYLETPEPIYDSRWTPLSGLIHLIALFICQWLFSSKLYLSFLPPSQAYNSIKGTMDISYDEQEKMRQDAINQNIIQYTIQGLKDPLNPTRCAGVLRFLLSHLDRSINDQFPDELWATMYNFLLAPRTDGQLKAVLRKLEKCTCKYDEFKFHAIYADYLDSERKAGNTLEREGNATTLIDICFQMLRWALKDDRVDIAEVKKGVFKRWPRSVSDVLPNGPDQLVQTVIQWNRIIPWTSMSSITRTLNNVTTICGELLADSFIKFDVMDKLFLDLGRSAMWSRLRLIEEGKIPEATTTILFNSIIGDLFDFLDRFCANPIKASRFLQGSESKVLQLCSVILFLIPTFSHTTADNERVQGVPVWVVLEVARRVFFRRMLLFGRPDFKVHPAFALRRGSVYLTNVEKLIQPEGFITRAMIVGRQDLVCGNTFCDLSFADISTAFKLCSHCLSCGYCSQSCQIKDWRNERFPHKKICPILSKIMDARGGWKAPVADRAEMRYRSKRMRLLLELPGLILQSVEQGVITAGEYEFLSQWAKHIYETKVYDTANEGERLANPLFALPPGFDDYDDVLNRIRSLPTLETQERKLFIFKGTT
;
A
#
# COMPACT_ATOMS: atom_id res chain seq x y z
N MET A 1 28.30 31.18 -15.92
CA MET A 1 27.69 30.43 -14.81
C MET A 1 28.77 29.76 -13.99
N GLU A 2 29.63 28.94 -14.61
CA GLU A 2 30.78 28.25 -13.98
C GLU A 2 31.67 29.09 -13.05
N THR A 3 31.82 30.39 -13.34
CA THR A 3 32.62 31.33 -12.52
C THR A 3 31.92 31.89 -11.27
N LEU A 4 30.69 31.44 -10.97
CA LEU A 4 29.89 31.91 -9.84
C LEU A 4 29.81 30.82 -8.75
N SER A 5 29.82 31.23 -7.49
CA SER A 5 29.60 30.30 -6.37
C SER A 5 28.19 29.71 -6.36
N ASP A 6 28.03 28.51 -5.80
CA ASP A 6 26.75 27.78 -5.72
C ASP A 6 25.59 28.64 -5.17
N ALA A 7 25.89 29.51 -4.20
CA ALA A 7 24.91 30.44 -3.62
C ALA A 7 24.48 31.54 -4.61
N GLN A 8 25.41 32.07 -5.41
CA GLN A 8 25.12 33.04 -6.48
C GLN A 8 24.39 32.36 -7.64
N GLN A 9 24.81 31.17 -8.06
CA GLN A 9 24.14 30.37 -9.07
C GLN A 9 22.68 30.10 -8.67
N LYS A 10 22.45 29.64 -7.44
CA LYS A 10 21.12 29.41 -6.89
C LYS A 10 20.30 30.70 -6.80
N MET A 11 20.87 31.80 -6.32
CA MET A 11 20.17 33.09 -6.25
C MET A 11 19.74 33.58 -7.64
N ILE A 12 20.58 33.40 -8.66
CA ILE A 12 20.26 33.72 -10.05
C ILE A 12 19.21 32.76 -10.61
N TRP A 13 19.27 31.47 -10.29
CA TRP A 13 18.27 30.48 -10.70
C TRP A 13 16.89 30.76 -10.07
N ASP A 14 16.82 30.98 -8.76
CA ASP A 14 15.62 31.39 -8.03
C ASP A 14 15.06 32.73 -8.56
N GLY A 15 15.92 33.64 -9.00
CA GLY A 15 15.56 34.91 -9.65
C GLY A 15 15.00 34.72 -11.07
N PHE A 16 15.66 33.89 -11.89
CA PHE A 16 15.25 33.55 -13.25
C PHE A 16 13.92 32.79 -13.27
N LYS A 17 13.73 31.88 -12.31
CA LYS A 17 12.46 31.22 -12.01
C LYS A 17 11.34 32.20 -11.64
N LYS A 18 11.58 33.13 -10.71
CA LYS A 18 10.61 34.21 -10.41
C LYS A 18 10.28 35.05 -11.64
N PHE A 19 11.25 35.31 -12.50
CA PHE A 19 11.04 35.98 -13.78
C PHE A 19 10.21 35.14 -14.77
N ALA A 20 10.46 33.84 -14.89
CA ALA A 20 9.67 32.91 -15.72
C ALA A 20 8.18 32.89 -15.30
N ILE A 21 7.90 32.80 -14.00
CA ILE A 21 6.54 32.91 -13.43
C ILE A 21 5.87 34.22 -13.87
N GLN A 22 6.52 35.36 -13.67
CA GLN A 22 5.95 36.67 -14.03
C GLN A 22 5.79 36.84 -15.54
N TYR A 23 6.71 36.28 -16.33
CA TYR A 23 6.65 36.26 -17.79
C TYR A 23 5.41 35.49 -18.29
N VAL A 24 5.14 34.29 -17.76
CA VAL A 24 3.94 33.52 -18.10
C VAL A 24 2.66 34.22 -17.61
N ILE A 25 2.66 34.76 -16.38
CA ILE A 25 1.52 35.50 -15.82
C ILE A 25 1.16 36.71 -16.68
N GLN A 26 2.15 37.50 -17.12
CA GLN A 26 1.94 38.67 -17.96
C GLN A 26 1.59 38.28 -19.41
N ALA A 27 2.18 37.21 -19.94
CA ALA A 27 1.92 36.75 -21.30
C ALA A 27 0.48 36.24 -21.51
N LEU A 28 -0.11 35.66 -20.45
CA LEU A 28 -1.47 35.09 -20.40
C LEU A 28 -2.47 35.99 -19.65
N LYS A 29 -2.11 37.26 -19.38
CA LYS A 29 -2.95 38.21 -18.62
C LYS A 29 -4.30 38.48 -19.30
N ASP A 30 -4.30 38.52 -20.62
CA ASP A 30 -5.51 38.40 -21.45
C ASP A 30 -5.63 36.94 -21.91
N PRO A 31 -6.65 36.19 -21.47
CA PRO A 31 -6.79 34.78 -21.81
C PRO A 31 -7.26 34.55 -23.26
N LEU A 32 -7.78 35.58 -23.94
CA LEU A 32 -8.20 35.51 -25.34
C LEU A 32 -7.09 35.90 -26.31
N ASN A 33 -6.02 36.56 -25.82
CA ASN A 33 -4.99 37.18 -26.65
C ASN A 33 -3.57 36.94 -26.10
N PRO A 34 -3.10 35.68 -25.97
CA PRO A 34 -1.76 35.38 -25.44
C PRO A 34 -0.68 36.11 -26.24
N THR A 35 0.24 36.78 -25.55
CA THR A 35 1.20 37.74 -26.17
C THR A 35 2.57 37.15 -26.48
N ARG A 36 2.72 35.82 -26.33
CA ARG A 36 3.93 35.03 -26.55
C ARG A 36 3.57 33.67 -27.15
N CYS A 37 4.49 33.06 -27.88
CA CYS A 37 4.29 31.73 -28.47
C CYS A 37 4.45 30.60 -27.43
N ALA A 38 3.84 29.46 -27.71
CA ALA A 38 3.75 28.32 -26.82
C ALA A 38 5.10 27.70 -26.46
N GLY A 39 6.07 27.61 -27.39
CA GLY A 39 7.38 27.03 -27.08
C GLY A 39 8.12 27.74 -25.93
N VAL A 40 8.06 29.08 -25.92
CA VAL A 40 8.66 29.90 -24.85
C VAL A 40 7.84 29.79 -23.55
N LEU A 41 6.51 29.70 -23.64
CA LEU A 41 5.65 29.53 -22.46
C LEU A 41 5.77 28.14 -21.83
N TYR A 42 5.88 27.09 -22.64
CA TYR A 42 6.16 25.72 -22.24
C TYR A 42 7.48 25.65 -21.45
N TYR A 43 8.57 26.17 -22.02
CA TYR A 43 9.87 26.18 -21.36
C TYR A 43 9.86 26.98 -20.05
N ALA A 44 9.19 28.14 -20.04
CA ALA A 44 9.01 28.94 -18.83
C ALA A 44 8.14 28.25 -17.76
N LEU A 45 7.25 27.31 -18.13
CA LEU A 45 6.52 26.45 -17.19
C LEU A 45 7.34 25.23 -16.73
N GLN A 46 8.13 24.63 -17.63
CA GLN A 46 8.95 23.45 -17.37
C GLN A 46 9.91 23.66 -16.19
N LEU A 47 10.49 24.86 -16.08
CA LEU A 47 11.34 25.31 -14.96
C LEU A 47 10.68 25.24 -13.56
N HIS A 48 9.37 25.01 -13.48
CA HIS A 48 8.59 25.00 -12.23
C HIS A 48 7.93 23.66 -11.88
N ILE A 49 7.98 22.63 -12.74
CA ILE A 49 7.36 21.31 -12.48
C ILE A 49 7.96 20.68 -11.20
N GLU A 50 9.27 20.85 -11.01
CA GLU A 50 10.03 20.32 -9.87
C GLU A 50 9.74 21.04 -8.54
N GLU A 51 9.03 22.17 -8.57
CA GLU A 51 8.85 23.01 -7.39
C GLU A 51 7.67 22.56 -6.53
N LYS A 52 8.00 22.16 -5.29
CA LYS A 52 7.06 21.67 -4.27
C LYS A 52 5.99 22.70 -3.82
N GLN A 53 5.96 23.89 -4.43
CA GLN A 53 5.03 25.01 -4.20
C GLN A 53 4.82 25.84 -5.49
N ILE A 54 3.86 25.48 -6.34
CA ILE A 54 3.46 26.32 -7.48
C ILE A 54 2.87 27.64 -6.96
N PRO A 55 3.23 28.82 -7.51
CA PRO A 55 2.67 30.10 -7.10
C PRO A 55 1.16 30.20 -7.35
N VAL A 56 0.40 30.61 -6.33
CA VAL A 56 -1.06 30.82 -6.39
C VAL A 56 -1.47 31.69 -7.59
N GLN A 57 -0.72 32.75 -7.89
CA GLN A 57 -1.03 33.64 -9.01
C GLN A 57 -0.80 32.97 -10.38
N LEU A 58 0.17 32.05 -10.50
CA LEU A 58 0.38 31.28 -11.73
C LEU A 58 -0.78 30.31 -11.94
N CYS A 59 -1.21 29.57 -10.90
CA CYS A 59 -2.40 28.72 -10.98
C CYS A 59 -3.64 29.53 -11.40
N ILE A 60 -3.88 30.69 -10.78
CA ILE A 60 -5.02 31.56 -11.13
C ILE A 60 -4.95 32.02 -12.59
N THR A 61 -3.79 32.42 -13.10
CA THR A 61 -3.65 32.85 -14.51
C THR A 61 -3.79 31.68 -15.48
N LEU A 62 -3.14 30.54 -15.25
CA LEU A 62 -3.29 29.34 -16.07
C LEU A 62 -4.75 28.86 -16.09
N HIS A 63 -5.42 28.87 -14.95
CA HIS A 63 -6.82 28.49 -14.83
C HIS A 63 -7.77 29.46 -15.55
N LYS A 64 -7.54 30.77 -15.45
CA LYS A 64 -8.27 31.78 -16.25
C LYS A 64 -8.03 31.62 -17.74
N PHE A 65 -6.79 31.31 -18.16
CA PHE A 65 -6.48 31.01 -19.56
C PHE A 65 -7.21 29.74 -20.03
N LEU A 66 -7.11 28.63 -19.29
CA LEU A 66 -7.72 27.37 -19.70
C LEU A 66 -9.25 27.42 -19.67
N LEU A 67 -9.88 28.11 -18.71
CA LEU A 67 -11.35 28.16 -18.56
C LEU A 67 -12.05 29.39 -19.19
N ALA A 68 -11.34 30.26 -19.90
CA ALA A 68 -12.00 31.35 -20.63
C ALA A 68 -12.95 30.80 -21.69
N GLN A 69 -14.20 31.26 -21.65
CA GLN A 69 -15.23 30.94 -22.65
C GLN A 69 -14.81 31.48 -24.02
N ARG A 70 -14.88 30.62 -25.03
CA ARG A 70 -14.44 30.90 -26.41
C ARG A 70 -15.42 30.29 -27.40
N THR A 71 -15.45 30.83 -28.62
CA THR A 71 -15.93 30.08 -29.79
C THR A 71 -14.82 29.18 -30.33
N ASP A 72 -15.21 28.11 -31.03
CA ASP A 72 -14.26 27.19 -31.68
C ASP A 72 -13.32 27.92 -32.65
N ASN A 73 -13.76 29.02 -33.28
CA ASN A 73 -12.92 29.87 -34.12
C ASN A 73 -11.93 30.73 -33.32
N GLN A 74 -12.32 31.27 -32.16
CA GLN A 74 -11.39 31.96 -31.26
C GLN A 74 -10.32 31.00 -30.72
N LEU A 75 -10.69 29.76 -30.42
CA LEU A 75 -9.73 28.77 -29.93
C LEU A 75 -8.74 28.33 -31.01
N LYS A 76 -9.20 28.08 -32.25
CA LYS A 76 -8.32 27.88 -33.42
C LYS A 76 -7.35 29.04 -33.61
N ALA A 77 -7.83 30.29 -33.54
CA ALA A 77 -6.99 31.47 -33.70
C ALA A 77 -5.93 31.60 -32.57
N ILE A 78 -6.28 31.21 -31.34
CA ILE A 78 -5.35 31.17 -30.20
C ILE A 78 -4.27 30.10 -30.40
N LEU A 79 -4.61 28.90 -30.85
CA LEU A 79 -3.65 27.83 -31.15
C LEU A 79 -2.69 28.25 -32.27
N GLN A 80 -3.20 28.74 -33.39
CA GLN A 80 -2.39 29.27 -34.50
C GLN A 80 -1.49 30.44 -34.10
N LYS A 81 -1.90 31.26 -33.12
CA LYS A 81 -1.06 32.34 -32.55
C LYS A 81 0.00 31.81 -31.59
N LEU A 82 -0.29 30.71 -30.88
CA LEU A 82 0.64 30.04 -29.98
C LEU A 82 1.70 29.24 -30.75
N GLU A 83 1.35 28.60 -31.86
CA GLU A 83 2.29 27.96 -32.80
C GLU A 83 3.30 28.98 -33.37
N LYS A 84 2.81 30.12 -33.84
CA LYS A 84 3.62 31.14 -34.54
C LYS A 84 4.50 31.93 -33.58
N CYS A 85 5.82 31.77 -33.70
CA CYS A 85 6.76 32.59 -32.94
C CYS A 85 6.66 34.07 -33.36
N THR A 86 6.08 34.89 -32.48
CA THR A 86 5.86 36.34 -32.66
C THR A 86 6.59 37.17 -31.59
N CYS A 87 7.53 36.55 -30.89
CA CYS A 87 8.29 37.14 -29.80
C CYS A 87 9.43 38.02 -30.35
N LYS A 88 9.39 39.33 -30.08
CA LYS A 88 10.49 40.28 -30.37
C LYS A 88 11.67 40.11 -29.41
N ASP A 89 12.79 40.77 -29.71
CA ASP A 89 14.12 40.53 -29.14
C ASP A 89 14.26 40.65 -27.61
N ASP A 90 13.33 41.30 -26.88
CA ASP A 90 13.31 41.23 -25.41
C ASP A 90 13.15 39.78 -24.90
N ALA A 91 12.56 38.90 -25.71
CA ALA A 91 12.44 37.47 -25.42
C ALA A 91 13.69 36.66 -25.81
N TYR A 92 14.70 37.26 -26.46
CA TYR A 92 15.83 36.57 -27.10
C TYR A 92 16.59 35.64 -26.14
N LYS A 93 16.69 35.99 -24.85
CA LYS A 93 17.32 35.11 -23.84
C LYS A 93 16.56 33.79 -23.65
N PHE A 94 15.26 33.86 -23.34
CA PHE A 94 14.43 32.65 -23.24
C PHE A 94 14.30 31.92 -24.58
N HIS A 95 14.16 32.67 -25.69
CA HIS A 95 13.97 32.06 -26.99
C HIS A 95 15.24 31.33 -27.47
N ARG A 96 16.43 31.90 -27.25
CA ARG A 96 17.71 31.22 -27.49
C ARG A 96 17.83 29.99 -26.59
N THR A 97 17.72 30.11 -25.27
CA THR A 97 17.85 28.94 -24.38
C THR A 97 16.84 27.82 -24.68
N TYR A 98 15.59 28.16 -25.04
CA TYR A 98 14.63 27.19 -25.55
C TYR A 98 15.10 26.55 -26.87
N THR A 99 15.57 27.34 -27.84
CA THR A 99 16.06 26.84 -29.13
C THR A 99 17.29 25.94 -28.98
N ASP A 100 18.22 26.31 -28.11
CA ASP A 100 19.42 25.55 -27.78
C ASP A 100 19.04 24.20 -27.13
N HIS A 101 18.07 24.19 -26.20
CA HIS A 101 17.53 22.97 -25.60
C HIS A 101 16.77 22.11 -26.62
N VAL A 102 15.91 22.70 -27.46
CA VAL A 102 15.19 22.01 -28.55
C VAL A 102 16.18 21.32 -29.49
N GLU A 103 17.25 22.01 -29.87
CA GLU A 103 18.30 21.51 -30.76
C GLU A 103 19.17 20.44 -30.07
N SER A 104 19.39 20.54 -28.77
CA SER A 104 20.06 19.50 -27.96
C SER A 104 19.23 18.22 -27.87
N GLU A 105 17.95 18.32 -27.53
CA GLU A 105 17.02 17.18 -27.47
C GLU A 105 16.78 16.58 -28.86
N ARG A 106 16.75 17.41 -29.92
CA ARG A 106 16.72 16.95 -31.32
C ARG A 106 17.97 16.13 -31.67
N LYS A 107 19.15 16.54 -31.20
CA LYS A 107 20.42 15.79 -31.38
C LYS A 107 20.50 14.52 -30.54
N ALA A 108 19.85 14.50 -29.38
CA ALA A 108 19.71 13.30 -28.55
C ALA A 108 18.70 12.28 -29.10
N GLY A 109 17.91 12.64 -30.12
CA GLY A 109 16.86 11.79 -30.69
C GLY A 109 15.58 11.70 -29.85
N THR A 110 15.52 12.38 -28.71
CA THR A 110 14.44 12.32 -27.71
C THR A 110 13.20 13.15 -28.06
N SER A 111 13.34 14.16 -28.92
CA SER A 111 12.40 15.30 -28.93
C SER A 111 11.32 15.34 -30.02
N SER A 112 11.43 14.50 -31.06
CA SER A 112 10.71 14.66 -32.33
C SER A 112 9.22 15.01 -32.15
N ILE A 113 8.49 14.18 -31.38
CA ILE A 113 7.03 14.23 -31.30
C ILE A 113 6.51 15.38 -30.42
N TYR A 114 7.26 15.80 -29.39
CA TYR A 114 6.87 16.91 -28.51
C TYR A 114 6.98 18.30 -29.16
N MET A 115 7.70 18.40 -30.29
CA MET A 115 8.08 19.67 -30.90
C MET A 115 7.21 20.10 -32.09
N GLU A 116 6.39 19.21 -32.64
CA GLU A 116 5.56 19.51 -33.83
C GLU A 116 4.33 20.35 -33.46
N ASP A 117 3.52 19.92 -32.48
CA ASP A 117 2.43 20.73 -31.93
C ASP A 117 2.84 21.42 -30.61
N LYS A 118 3.55 22.53 -30.73
CA LYS A 118 3.98 23.34 -29.58
C LYS A 118 2.79 23.88 -28.77
N ALA A 119 1.66 24.17 -29.42
CA ALA A 119 0.50 24.77 -28.78
C ALA A 119 -0.22 23.77 -27.87
N ALA A 120 -0.46 22.55 -28.33
CA ALA A 120 -0.97 21.48 -27.49
C ALA A 120 0.03 21.08 -26.40
N THR A 121 1.34 21.00 -26.68
CA THR A 121 2.36 20.70 -25.66
C THR A 121 2.37 21.73 -24.52
N PHE A 122 2.19 23.03 -24.82
CA PHE A 122 2.01 24.08 -23.81
C PHE A 122 0.69 23.93 -23.03
N VAL A 123 -0.43 23.66 -23.70
CA VAL A 123 -1.74 23.50 -23.05
C VAL A 123 -1.77 22.27 -22.15
N HIS A 124 -1.18 21.16 -22.58
CA HIS A 124 -0.89 19.98 -21.77
C HIS A 124 -0.11 20.37 -20.51
N MET A 125 1.00 21.10 -20.65
CA MET A 125 1.81 21.54 -19.50
C MET A 125 1.02 22.43 -18.53
N ALA A 126 0.20 23.34 -19.05
CA ALA A 126 -0.69 24.18 -18.24
C ALA A 126 -1.72 23.33 -17.46
N PHE A 127 -2.32 22.32 -18.09
CA PHE A 127 -3.21 21.37 -17.41
C PHE A 127 -2.46 20.53 -16.37
N GLY A 128 -1.29 19.99 -16.68
CA GLY A 128 -0.47 19.20 -15.75
C GLY A 128 -0.07 19.98 -14.49
N ILE A 129 0.25 21.27 -14.62
CA ILE A 129 0.55 22.16 -13.49
C ILE A 129 -0.69 22.45 -12.63
N LEU A 130 -1.87 22.61 -13.24
CA LEU A 130 -3.12 22.68 -12.47
C LEU A 130 -3.44 21.35 -11.79
N GLN A 131 -3.27 20.23 -12.49
CA GLN A 131 -3.46 18.89 -11.93
C GLN A 131 -2.55 18.67 -10.72
N TYR A 132 -1.26 19.03 -10.80
CA TYR A 132 -0.33 18.93 -9.66
C TYR A 132 -0.79 19.79 -8.47
N ALA A 133 -1.31 21.00 -8.72
CA ALA A 133 -1.85 21.86 -7.66
C ALA A 133 -3.13 21.27 -7.01
N LEU A 134 -3.98 20.60 -7.80
CA LEU A 134 -5.20 19.91 -7.35
C LEU A 134 -4.91 18.53 -6.71
N CYS A 135 -3.76 17.92 -7.03
CA CYS A 135 -3.35 16.60 -6.55
C CYS A 135 -2.23 16.64 -5.47
N ASP A 136 -1.79 17.82 -5.01
CA ASP A 136 -0.92 17.94 -3.84
C ASP A 136 -1.58 17.21 -2.67
N GLY A 137 -0.99 16.12 -2.18
CA GLY A 137 -1.56 15.23 -1.16
C GLY A 137 -1.83 15.88 0.22
N ARG A 138 -1.59 17.19 0.33
CA ARG A 138 -1.94 18.08 1.44
C ARG A 138 -3.27 18.82 1.25
N MET A 139 -3.88 18.79 0.06
CA MET A 139 -5.11 19.51 -0.25
C MET A 139 -6.32 18.81 0.38
N ASN A 140 -7.02 19.53 1.24
CA ASN A 140 -8.23 19.08 1.90
C ASN A 140 -9.47 19.56 1.14
N VAL A 141 -10.19 18.66 0.47
CA VAL A 141 -11.47 18.98 -0.19
C VAL A 141 -12.45 19.65 0.77
N ALA A 142 -12.44 19.30 2.06
CA ALA A 142 -13.30 19.98 3.05
C ALA A 142 -12.89 21.43 3.31
N ASP A 143 -11.60 21.77 3.25
CA ASP A 143 -11.15 23.15 3.48
C ASP A 143 -11.27 24.03 2.25
N VAL A 144 -11.15 23.45 1.05
CA VAL A 144 -11.54 24.11 -0.21
C VAL A 144 -13.06 24.34 -0.24
N LYS A 145 -13.87 23.43 0.30
CA LYS A 145 -15.31 23.64 0.50
C LYS A 145 -15.62 24.73 1.55
N LYS A 146 -14.83 24.85 2.62
CA LYS A 146 -14.94 25.93 3.64
C LYS A 146 -14.33 27.28 3.24
N GLY A 147 -13.48 27.32 2.22
CA GLY A 147 -12.73 28.53 1.83
C GLY A 147 -11.48 28.85 2.68
N VAL A 148 -10.99 27.90 3.49
CA VAL A 148 -9.88 28.12 4.46
C VAL A 148 -8.53 27.59 3.99
N PHE A 149 -8.46 26.94 2.83
CA PHE A 149 -7.21 26.42 2.28
C PHE A 149 -6.29 27.56 1.82
N LYS A 150 -5.00 27.53 2.20
CA LYS A 150 -4.07 28.67 1.99
C LYS A 150 -3.50 28.75 0.56
N ARG A 151 -3.36 27.59 -0.11
CA ARG A 151 -2.88 27.44 -1.49
C ARG A 151 -4.05 27.53 -2.48
N TRP A 152 -3.78 27.61 -3.78
CA TRP A 152 -4.82 27.44 -4.79
C TRP A 152 -5.17 25.95 -4.92
N PRO A 153 -6.45 25.57 -5.09
CA PRO A 153 -7.65 26.42 -4.98
C PRO A 153 -8.01 26.71 -3.52
N ARG A 154 -8.26 27.97 -3.15
CA ARG A 154 -8.61 28.33 -1.76
C ARG A 154 -10.07 28.00 -1.44
N LYS A 155 -10.94 28.18 -2.44
CA LYS A 155 -12.40 27.95 -2.41
C LYS A 155 -12.88 27.31 -3.72
N ILE A 156 -14.06 26.67 -3.71
CA ILE A 156 -14.66 26.06 -4.91
C ILE A 156 -14.74 27.02 -6.10
N SER A 157 -15.10 28.30 -5.88
CA SER A 157 -15.21 29.30 -6.96
C SER A 157 -13.86 29.76 -7.53
N ASP A 158 -12.72 29.32 -6.98
CA ASP A 158 -11.43 29.43 -7.66
C ASP A 158 -11.24 28.35 -8.74
N ILE A 159 -12.02 27.25 -8.68
CA ILE A 159 -12.07 26.11 -9.62
C ILE A 159 -13.26 26.24 -10.59
N LEU A 160 -14.39 26.72 -10.10
CA LEU A 160 -15.64 26.92 -10.86
C LEU A 160 -16.02 28.41 -10.95
N PRO A 161 -15.16 29.31 -11.48
CA PRO A 161 -15.43 30.75 -11.53
C PRO A 161 -16.66 31.09 -12.38
N ASN A 162 -16.96 30.25 -13.38
CA ASN A 162 -18.08 30.38 -14.31
C ASN A 162 -19.13 29.26 -14.12
N GLY A 163 -19.11 28.57 -12.97
CA GLY A 163 -19.98 27.42 -12.68
C GLY A 163 -19.53 26.09 -13.32
N PRO A 164 -20.22 24.97 -12.98
CA PRO A 164 -19.85 23.62 -13.43
C PRO A 164 -20.12 23.41 -14.92
N ASP A 165 -21.20 23.98 -15.48
CA ASP A 165 -21.53 23.85 -16.90
C ASP A 165 -20.44 24.40 -17.81
N GLN A 166 -19.94 25.60 -17.51
CA GLN A 166 -18.91 26.25 -18.31
C GLN A 166 -17.57 25.52 -18.22
N LEU A 167 -17.26 24.89 -17.07
CA LEU A 167 -16.10 23.99 -16.95
C LEU A 167 -16.24 22.84 -17.95
N VAL A 168 -17.32 22.06 -17.87
CA VAL A 168 -17.51 20.86 -18.69
C VAL A 168 -17.51 21.20 -20.18
N GLN A 169 -18.18 22.29 -20.59
CA GLN A 169 -18.13 22.77 -21.98
C GLN A 169 -16.71 23.07 -22.45
N VAL A 170 -15.88 23.72 -21.64
CA VAL A 170 -14.52 24.12 -22.06
C VAL A 170 -13.58 22.94 -22.14
N PHE A 171 -13.71 21.94 -21.26
CA PHE A 171 -12.96 20.68 -21.41
C PHE A 171 -13.36 19.94 -22.69
N ILE A 172 -14.67 19.84 -22.99
CA ILE A 172 -15.17 19.29 -24.28
C ILE A 172 -14.68 20.12 -25.48
N GLN A 173 -14.54 21.43 -25.33
CA GLN A 173 -14.02 22.30 -26.39
C GLN A 173 -12.52 22.04 -26.64
N TRP A 174 -11.69 22.00 -25.60
CA TRP A 174 -10.26 21.66 -25.71
C TRP A 174 -10.05 20.28 -26.35
N ASN A 175 -10.89 19.30 -26.01
CA ASN A 175 -10.87 17.94 -26.58
C ASN A 175 -11.17 17.88 -28.09
N ARG A 176 -11.62 18.98 -28.73
CA ARG A 176 -11.80 19.04 -30.20
C ARG A 176 -10.56 19.56 -30.95
N PHE A 177 -9.62 20.18 -30.25
CA PHE A 177 -8.51 20.92 -30.88
C PHE A 177 -7.13 20.49 -30.39
N ILE A 178 -7.05 19.80 -29.26
CA ILE A 178 -5.84 19.18 -28.74
C ILE A 178 -5.75 17.76 -29.33
N PRO A 179 -4.59 17.33 -29.89
CA PRO A 179 -4.38 15.94 -30.30
C PRO A 179 -4.64 14.95 -29.16
N TRP A 180 -5.17 13.76 -29.49
CA TRP A 180 -5.64 12.75 -28.51
C TRP A 180 -4.61 12.40 -27.44
N ILE A 181 -3.33 12.42 -27.80
CA ILE A 181 -2.20 12.13 -26.92
C ILE A 181 -2.09 13.14 -25.77
N TYR A 182 -2.46 14.39 -25.97
CA TYR A 182 -2.48 15.41 -24.92
C TYR A 182 -3.83 15.50 -24.20
N MET A 183 -4.92 14.99 -24.79
CA MET A 183 -6.26 14.94 -24.14
C MET A 183 -6.24 14.14 -22.83
N ALA A 184 -5.36 13.14 -22.68
CA ALA A 184 -5.27 12.34 -21.46
C ALA A 184 -5.10 13.19 -20.20
N TYR A 185 -4.23 14.20 -20.25
CA TYR A 185 -4.00 15.13 -19.14
C TYR A 185 -5.15 16.13 -18.94
N VAL A 186 -5.89 16.46 -20.00
CA VAL A 186 -7.12 17.28 -19.94
C VAL A 186 -8.20 16.49 -19.20
N ALA A 187 -8.47 15.26 -19.62
CA ALA A 187 -9.35 14.30 -18.97
C ALA A 187 -8.96 14.06 -17.51
N ARG A 188 -7.67 13.85 -17.21
CA ARG A 188 -7.18 13.62 -15.84
C ARG A 188 -7.27 14.85 -14.94
N SER A 189 -7.03 16.05 -15.48
CA SER A 189 -7.28 17.32 -14.78
C SER A 189 -8.75 17.49 -14.44
N LEU A 190 -9.66 17.07 -15.33
CA LEU A 190 -11.10 17.10 -15.07
C LEU A 190 -11.50 16.15 -13.95
N VAL A 191 -10.90 14.96 -13.88
CA VAL A 191 -11.12 14.02 -12.77
C VAL A 191 -10.62 14.59 -11.44
N ALA A 192 -9.44 15.23 -11.42
CA ALA A 192 -8.94 15.92 -10.24
C ALA A 192 -9.89 17.03 -9.76
N VAL A 193 -10.40 17.85 -10.69
CA VAL A 193 -11.46 18.84 -10.40
C VAL A 193 -12.74 18.17 -9.91
N ALA A 194 -13.15 17.05 -10.51
CA ALA A 194 -14.37 16.33 -10.15
C ALA A 194 -14.28 15.60 -8.80
N ALA A 195 -13.10 15.19 -8.34
CA ALA A 195 -12.90 14.67 -6.99
C ALA A 195 -13.13 15.74 -5.89
N ILE A 196 -12.88 17.01 -6.21
CA ILE A 196 -13.12 18.16 -5.32
C ILE A 196 -14.58 18.62 -5.41
N CYS A 197 -15.07 18.75 -6.64
CA CYS A 197 -16.37 19.30 -7.01
C CYS A 197 -17.43 18.22 -7.29
N ALA A 198 -17.27 17.02 -6.70
CA ALA A 198 -18.08 15.82 -6.95
C ALA A 198 -19.59 16.03 -6.77
N ASP A 199 -19.98 17.03 -5.98
CA ASP A 199 -21.38 17.35 -5.73
C ASP A 199 -22.05 18.18 -6.82
N LEU A 200 -21.27 18.92 -7.62
CA LEU A 200 -21.73 19.99 -8.51
C LEU A 200 -21.59 19.67 -10.00
N LEU A 201 -20.65 18.80 -10.37
CA LEU A 201 -20.36 18.45 -11.76
C LEU A 201 -21.21 17.33 -12.39
N PRO A 202 -21.83 16.38 -11.66
CA PRO A 202 -22.53 15.27 -12.31
C PRO A 202 -23.68 15.68 -13.23
N GLU A 203 -24.45 16.72 -12.88
CA GLU A 203 -25.50 17.24 -13.75
C GLU A 203 -24.92 17.81 -15.05
N SER A 204 -23.81 18.57 -14.98
CA SER A 204 -23.11 19.11 -16.15
C SER A 204 -22.49 17.99 -17.02
N PHE A 205 -21.89 16.97 -16.41
CA PHE A 205 -21.35 15.81 -17.15
C PHE A 205 -22.45 15.06 -17.92
N ILE A 206 -23.64 14.89 -17.33
CA ILE A 206 -24.81 14.31 -18.01
C ILE A 206 -25.32 15.26 -19.11
N LYS A 207 -25.49 16.55 -18.79
CA LYS A 207 -26.05 17.58 -19.69
C LYS A 207 -25.28 17.75 -20.99
N PHE A 208 -23.95 17.65 -20.95
CA PHE A 208 -23.09 17.77 -22.14
C PHE A 208 -22.58 16.43 -22.68
N ASP A 209 -22.96 15.31 -22.07
CA ASP A 209 -22.46 13.97 -22.37
C ASP A 209 -20.92 13.93 -22.42
N ALA A 210 -20.33 14.33 -21.29
CA ALA A 210 -18.89 14.39 -21.10
C ALA A 210 -18.24 12.99 -20.99
N MET A 211 -19.01 11.97 -20.60
CA MET A 211 -18.50 10.61 -20.45
C MET A 211 -18.11 10.00 -21.81
N ASN A 212 -18.93 10.16 -22.86
CA ASN A 212 -18.50 9.85 -24.22
C ASN A 212 -17.28 10.70 -24.61
N LYS A 213 -17.51 12.01 -24.69
CA LYS A 213 -16.64 12.96 -25.42
C LYS A 213 -15.24 13.15 -24.86
N LEU A 214 -14.98 12.77 -23.61
CA LEU A 214 -13.69 12.99 -22.95
C LEU A 214 -12.98 11.71 -22.52
N PHE A 215 -13.69 10.60 -22.37
CA PHE A 215 -13.17 9.39 -21.73
C PHE A 215 -13.37 8.14 -22.60
N LEU A 216 -14.56 7.96 -23.19
CA LEU A 216 -14.81 6.83 -24.10
C LEU A 216 -14.18 7.07 -25.48
N ASP A 217 -14.41 8.26 -26.07
CA ASP A 217 -13.80 8.66 -27.35
C ASP A 217 -12.26 8.64 -27.27
N LEU A 218 -11.70 9.05 -26.12
CA LEU A 218 -10.27 8.99 -25.83
C LEU A 218 -9.76 7.55 -25.72
N GLY A 219 -10.44 6.69 -24.94
CA GLY A 219 -10.10 5.28 -24.79
C GLY A 219 -10.11 4.54 -26.13
N GLN A 220 -11.19 4.74 -26.91
CA GLN A 220 -11.34 4.18 -28.26
C GLN A 220 -10.23 4.66 -29.20
N THR A 221 -9.88 5.96 -29.20
CA THR A 221 -8.80 6.50 -30.03
C THR A 221 -7.42 5.95 -29.65
N ALA A 222 -7.15 5.81 -28.35
CA ALA A 222 -5.89 5.26 -27.85
C ALA A 222 -5.75 3.77 -28.19
N MET A 223 -6.84 3.00 -28.01
CA MET A 223 -6.92 1.60 -28.42
C MET A 223 -6.70 1.43 -29.92
N TRP A 224 -7.36 2.23 -30.77
CA TRP A 224 -7.15 2.18 -32.22
C TRP A 224 -5.71 2.50 -32.62
N SER A 225 -5.08 3.48 -31.94
CA SER A 225 -3.69 3.87 -32.20
C SER A 225 -2.70 2.77 -31.81
N HIS A 226 -2.92 2.13 -30.66
CA HIS A 226 -2.12 1.00 -30.20
C HIS A 226 -2.32 -0.24 -31.07
N LEU A 227 -3.58 -0.62 -31.33
CA LEU A 227 -3.97 -1.74 -32.18
C LEU A 227 -3.32 -1.63 -33.56
N ARG A 228 -3.33 -0.43 -34.16
CA ARG A 228 -2.66 -0.17 -35.43
C ARG A 228 -1.15 -0.43 -35.40
N LEU A 229 -0.45 -0.10 -34.32
CA LEU A 229 0.99 -0.40 -34.19
C LEU A 229 1.23 -1.91 -34.10
N LEU A 230 0.39 -2.62 -33.33
CA LEU A 230 0.44 -4.08 -33.21
C LEU A 230 0.22 -4.77 -34.57
N GLU A 231 -0.73 -4.28 -35.37
CA GLU A 231 -1.02 -4.75 -36.74
C GLU A 231 0.07 -4.37 -37.76
N GLU A 232 0.69 -3.19 -37.63
CA GLU A 232 1.86 -2.80 -38.42
C GLU A 232 3.15 -3.55 -38.02
N GLY A 233 3.05 -4.54 -37.11
CA GLY A 233 4.16 -5.37 -36.64
C GLY A 233 5.19 -4.62 -35.78
N LYS A 234 4.83 -3.44 -35.27
CA LYS A 234 5.72 -2.55 -34.53
C LYS A 234 5.52 -2.76 -33.03
N THR A 235 6.61 -2.97 -32.30
CA THR A 235 6.60 -2.75 -30.86
C THR A 235 6.23 -1.29 -30.60
N PRO A 236 5.23 -1.01 -29.76
CA PRO A 236 4.92 0.36 -29.34
C PRO A 236 6.19 1.01 -28.78
N ASP A 237 6.47 2.26 -29.17
CA ASP A 237 7.60 2.98 -28.59
C ASP A 237 7.33 3.32 -27.12
N TYR A 238 8.39 3.70 -26.40
CA TYR A 238 8.29 4.10 -25.00
C TYR A 238 7.24 5.21 -24.79
N PHE A 239 7.18 6.16 -25.74
CA PHE A 239 6.24 7.27 -25.71
C PHE A 239 4.77 6.81 -25.84
N THR A 240 4.44 5.95 -26.81
CA THR A 240 3.09 5.38 -26.97
C THR A 240 2.71 4.55 -25.75
N THR A 241 3.65 3.75 -25.23
CA THR A 241 3.43 2.91 -24.04
C THR A 241 3.12 3.76 -22.80
N ALA A 242 3.96 4.77 -22.53
CA ALA A 242 3.73 5.72 -21.43
C ALA A 242 2.42 6.50 -21.60
N MET A 243 2.09 6.89 -22.82
CA MET A 243 0.82 7.58 -23.09
C MET A 243 -0.40 6.71 -22.89
N LEU A 244 -0.33 5.42 -23.25
CA LEU A 244 -1.40 4.47 -22.98
C LEU A 244 -1.53 4.19 -21.48
N ASP A 245 -0.43 4.07 -20.73
CA ASP A 245 -0.45 4.03 -19.26
C ASP A 245 -1.15 5.27 -18.66
N ILE A 246 -0.85 6.48 -19.14
CA ILE A 246 -1.50 7.71 -18.68
C ILE A 246 -3.01 7.68 -18.98
N ILE A 247 -3.43 7.17 -20.14
CA ILE A 247 -4.85 7.03 -20.51
C ILE A 247 -5.55 5.97 -19.65
N LEU A 248 -4.90 4.84 -19.41
CA LEU A 248 -5.39 3.77 -18.52
C LEU A 248 -5.53 4.27 -17.08
N ARG A 249 -4.54 4.98 -16.54
CA ARG A 249 -4.63 5.62 -15.21
C ARG A 249 -5.71 6.69 -15.16
N THR A 250 -5.88 7.47 -16.23
CA THR A 250 -6.97 8.46 -16.33
C THR A 250 -8.33 7.78 -16.31
N PHE A 251 -8.48 6.66 -17.02
CA PHE A 251 -9.68 5.84 -16.97
C PHE A 251 -9.91 5.30 -15.55
N ILE A 252 -8.92 4.67 -14.90
CA ILE A 252 -9.00 4.24 -13.49
C ILE A 252 -9.40 5.38 -12.55
N ASP A 253 -8.86 6.59 -12.74
CA ASP A 253 -9.19 7.75 -11.91
C ASP A 253 -10.70 8.10 -12.08
N VAL A 254 -11.27 8.00 -13.29
CA VAL A 254 -12.74 8.07 -13.53
C VAL A 254 -13.47 6.91 -12.85
N LEU A 255 -13.01 5.67 -13.03
CA LEU A 255 -13.65 4.47 -12.45
C LEU A 255 -13.71 4.58 -10.91
N SER A 256 -12.64 5.11 -10.32
CA SER A 256 -12.49 5.35 -8.88
C SER A 256 -13.38 6.50 -8.40
N LEU A 257 -13.51 7.57 -9.18
CA LEU A 257 -14.48 8.64 -8.92
C LEU A 257 -15.92 8.09 -8.94
N VAL A 258 -16.25 7.28 -9.94
CA VAL A 258 -17.56 6.61 -10.07
C VAL A 258 -17.82 5.70 -8.87
N TYR A 259 -16.86 4.86 -8.49
CA TYR A 259 -16.95 3.95 -7.34
C TYR A 259 -17.10 4.70 -6.01
N THR A 260 -16.48 5.88 -5.87
CA THR A 260 -16.51 6.69 -4.64
C THR A 260 -17.86 7.39 -4.42
N TYR A 261 -18.59 7.72 -5.50
CA TYR A 261 -19.82 8.53 -5.43
C TYR A 261 -21.04 7.86 -6.08
N PRO A 262 -21.37 6.59 -5.75
CA PRO A 262 -22.24 5.72 -6.55
C PRO A 262 -23.59 6.36 -6.94
N GLY A 263 -24.31 6.98 -6.00
CA GLY A 263 -25.63 7.56 -6.26
C GLY A 263 -25.66 8.68 -7.31
N LYS A 264 -24.59 9.48 -7.44
CA LYS A 264 -24.43 10.46 -8.52
C LYS A 264 -23.73 9.84 -9.74
N ALA A 265 -22.84 8.88 -9.52
CA ALA A 265 -22.06 8.23 -10.55
C ALA A 265 -22.86 7.33 -11.51
N PHE A 266 -23.95 6.70 -11.04
CA PHE A 266 -24.90 6.02 -11.93
C PHE A 266 -25.57 6.97 -12.94
N GLY A 267 -25.59 8.28 -12.67
CA GLY A 267 -25.95 9.29 -13.66
C GLY A 267 -24.88 9.47 -14.73
N LEU A 268 -23.60 9.51 -14.35
CA LEU A 268 -22.45 9.69 -15.25
C LEU A 268 -22.31 8.57 -16.29
N MET A 269 -22.61 7.33 -15.88
CA MET A 269 -22.56 6.16 -16.76
C MET A 269 -23.86 5.93 -17.55
N ARG A 270 -24.94 6.68 -17.27
CA ARG A 270 -26.26 6.43 -17.86
C ARG A 270 -26.25 6.68 -19.36
N GLY A 271 -26.61 5.65 -20.14
CA GLY A 271 -26.57 5.70 -21.59
C GLY A 271 -25.22 5.29 -22.17
N ASN A 272 -24.27 4.90 -21.32
CA ASN A 272 -22.89 4.59 -21.66
C ASN A 272 -22.41 3.27 -21.03
N GLU A 273 -23.27 2.57 -20.28
CA GLU A 273 -22.92 1.33 -19.55
C GLU A 273 -22.33 0.24 -20.49
N SER A 274 -22.91 0.07 -21.68
CA SER A 274 -22.45 -0.87 -22.72
C SER A 274 -21.03 -0.55 -23.19
N LYS A 275 -20.76 0.72 -23.53
CA LYS A 275 -19.44 1.20 -23.97
C LYS A 275 -18.39 1.06 -22.88
N VAL A 276 -18.73 1.36 -21.63
CA VAL A 276 -17.81 1.21 -20.49
C VAL A 276 -17.40 -0.25 -20.29
N LEU A 277 -18.33 -1.20 -20.43
CA LEU A 277 -18.03 -2.64 -20.38
C LEU A 277 -17.15 -3.09 -21.53
N GLN A 278 -17.45 -2.64 -22.75
CA GLN A 278 -16.67 -2.90 -23.95
C GLN A 278 -15.23 -2.34 -23.86
N LEU A 279 -15.08 -1.12 -23.33
CA LEU A 279 -13.77 -0.50 -23.09
C LEU A 279 -12.96 -1.30 -22.05
N CYS A 280 -13.57 -1.69 -20.93
CA CYS A 280 -12.92 -2.57 -19.95
C CYS A 280 -12.51 -3.91 -20.58
N SER A 281 -13.39 -4.51 -21.40
CA SER A 281 -13.14 -5.75 -22.13
C SER A 281 -11.90 -5.63 -23.03
N VAL A 282 -11.82 -4.63 -23.92
CA VAL A 282 -10.66 -4.44 -24.81
C VAL A 282 -9.38 -4.16 -24.03
N ILE A 283 -9.42 -3.36 -22.97
CA ILE A 283 -8.23 -3.13 -22.14
C ILE A 283 -7.69 -4.45 -21.57
N LEU A 284 -8.55 -5.37 -21.14
CA LEU A 284 -8.13 -6.68 -20.63
C LEU A 284 -7.51 -7.57 -21.72
N TYR A 285 -7.97 -7.47 -22.98
CA TYR A 285 -7.29 -8.10 -24.13
C TYR A 285 -5.92 -7.46 -24.43
N LEU A 286 -5.75 -6.15 -24.20
CA LEU A 286 -4.51 -5.43 -24.53
C LEU A 286 -3.46 -5.46 -23.41
N ILE A 287 -3.83 -5.70 -22.14
CA ILE A 287 -2.89 -5.76 -21.01
C ILE A 287 -1.63 -6.63 -21.26
N PRO A 288 -1.72 -7.84 -21.85
CA PRO A 288 -0.55 -8.64 -22.20
C PRO A 288 0.46 -7.94 -23.13
N THR A 289 0.02 -7.00 -23.97
CA THR A 289 0.89 -6.25 -24.89
C THR A 289 1.67 -5.11 -24.21
N PHE A 290 1.35 -4.78 -22.96
CA PHE A 290 2.06 -3.76 -22.17
C PHE A 290 3.21 -4.36 -21.34
N SER A 291 3.55 -5.64 -21.55
CA SER A 291 4.46 -6.46 -20.73
C SER A 291 5.96 -6.13 -20.87
N CYS A 292 6.32 -4.87 -21.13
CA CYS A 292 7.70 -4.38 -21.09
C CYS A 292 8.23 -4.18 -19.64
N GLY A 293 8.10 -5.20 -18.78
CA GLY A 293 8.88 -5.37 -17.55
C GLY A 293 8.36 -4.75 -16.25
N TYR A 294 7.04 -4.50 -16.11
CA TYR A 294 6.43 -3.78 -14.97
C TYR A 294 5.36 -4.59 -14.19
N ASP A 295 5.67 -5.84 -13.84
CA ASP A 295 4.71 -6.88 -13.41
C ASP A 295 3.75 -6.49 -12.25
N GLU A 296 4.23 -5.92 -11.15
CA GLU A 296 3.38 -5.62 -9.97
C GLU A 296 2.29 -4.57 -10.26
N GLY A 297 2.53 -3.68 -11.22
CA GLY A 297 1.57 -2.65 -11.63
C GLY A 297 0.39 -3.24 -12.42
N PHE A 298 0.67 -4.18 -13.33
CA PHE A 298 -0.34 -4.73 -14.24
C PHE A 298 -1.33 -5.68 -13.57
N HIS A 299 -0.90 -6.48 -12.58
CA HIS A 299 -1.84 -7.26 -11.77
C HIS A 299 -2.84 -6.36 -11.02
N THR A 300 -2.36 -5.28 -10.42
CA THR A 300 -3.21 -4.30 -9.72
C THR A 300 -4.20 -3.64 -10.69
N LEU A 301 -3.74 -3.25 -11.89
CA LEU A 301 -4.57 -2.71 -12.96
C LEU A 301 -5.68 -3.68 -13.40
N PHE A 302 -5.30 -4.93 -13.68
CA PHE A 302 -6.21 -5.99 -14.13
C PHE A 302 -7.36 -6.19 -13.13
N HIS A 303 -7.04 -6.35 -11.84
CA HIS A 303 -8.05 -6.53 -10.80
C HIS A 303 -8.98 -5.32 -10.65
N ILE A 304 -8.47 -4.08 -10.72
CA ILE A 304 -9.29 -2.87 -10.66
C ILE A 304 -10.28 -2.79 -11.82
N ILE A 305 -9.82 -3.07 -13.05
CA ILE A 305 -10.68 -3.04 -14.25
C ILE A 305 -11.72 -4.15 -14.20
N VAL A 306 -11.33 -5.36 -13.80
CA VAL A 306 -12.24 -6.50 -13.66
C VAL A 306 -13.32 -6.25 -12.59
N ASP A 307 -12.96 -5.76 -11.40
CA ASP A 307 -13.95 -5.48 -10.35
C ASP A 307 -14.85 -4.29 -10.67
N PHE A 308 -14.35 -3.29 -11.39
CA PHE A 308 -15.19 -2.21 -11.89
C PHE A 308 -16.14 -2.68 -13.00
N ALA A 309 -15.65 -3.46 -13.96
CA ALA A 309 -16.48 -4.04 -15.02
C ALA A 309 -17.57 -4.96 -14.43
N ARG A 310 -17.28 -5.71 -13.35
CA ARG A 310 -18.31 -6.44 -12.58
C ARG A 310 -19.34 -5.51 -11.94
N LEU A 311 -18.93 -4.36 -11.40
CA LEU A 311 -19.87 -3.37 -10.85
C LEU A 311 -20.82 -2.82 -11.92
N VAL A 312 -20.30 -2.49 -13.12
CA VAL A 312 -21.11 -2.03 -14.25
C VAL A 312 -21.98 -3.15 -14.80
N SER A 313 -21.44 -4.36 -14.98
CA SER A 313 -22.18 -5.53 -15.48
C SER A 313 -23.36 -5.86 -14.56
N ARG A 314 -23.11 -5.93 -13.24
CA ARG A 314 -24.17 -6.17 -12.25
C ARG A 314 -25.20 -5.06 -12.23
N PHE A 315 -24.82 -3.81 -12.46
CA PHE A 315 -25.78 -2.70 -12.60
C PHE A 315 -26.60 -2.77 -13.90
N HIS A 316 -25.99 -3.25 -14.99
CA HIS A 316 -26.62 -3.50 -16.29
C HIS A 316 -27.65 -4.65 -16.18
N THR A 317 -27.25 -5.79 -15.59
CA THR A 317 -28.12 -6.94 -15.33
C THR A 317 -29.24 -6.62 -14.32
N LEU A 318 -28.98 -5.81 -13.28
CA LEU A 318 -30.00 -5.36 -12.33
C LEU A 318 -31.07 -4.43 -12.94
N ARG A 319 -30.90 -3.98 -14.19
CA ARG A 319 -31.87 -3.12 -14.89
C ARG A 319 -32.76 -3.84 -15.90
N LEU A 320 -32.43 -5.05 -16.36
CA LEU A 320 -33.08 -5.67 -17.52
C LEU A 320 -33.26 -7.18 -17.41
N PHE A 321 -34.50 -7.64 -17.63
CA PHE A 321 -34.79 -9.04 -17.94
C PHE A 321 -34.43 -9.33 -19.41
N GLY A 322 -33.15 -9.66 -19.63
CA GLY A 322 -32.61 -10.06 -20.94
C GLY A 322 -31.18 -9.55 -21.14
N ARG A 323 -30.20 -10.45 -21.08
CA ARG A 323 -28.85 -10.17 -21.61
C ARG A 323 -28.96 -10.04 -23.14
N ARG A 324 -28.15 -9.15 -23.73
CA ARG A 324 -27.75 -9.27 -25.15
C ARG A 324 -26.40 -9.97 -25.19
N ASP A 325 -26.21 -10.85 -26.16
CA ASP A 325 -24.93 -11.53 -26.38
C ASP A 325 -23.94 -10.61 -27.11
N PHE A 326 -23.40 -9.62 -26.41
CA PHE A 326 -22.19 -8.92 -26.84
C PHE A 326 -20.97 -9.56 -26.18
N LYS A 327 -20.00 -9.98 -26.98
CA LYS A 327 -18.80 -10.69 -26.50
C LYS A 327 -18.00 -9.79 -25.56
N VAL A 328 -17.60 -10.27 -24.39
CA VAL A 328 -16.69 -9.55 -23.48
C VAL A 328 -15.57 -10.48 -23.00
N TYR A 329 -14.44 -9.89 -22.61
CA TYR A 329 -13.24 -10.60 -22.17
C TYR A 329 -13.59 -11.70 -21.13
N PRO A 330 -13.07 -12.94 -21.24
CA PRO A 330 -13.57 -14.08 -20.47
C PRO A 330 -13.61 -13.89 -18.95
N ALA A 331 -12.64 -13.19 -18.34
CA ALA A 331 -12.63 -12.93 -16.89
C ALA A 331 -13.79 -12.03 -16.39
N LEU A 332 -14.53 -11.37 -17.30
CA LEU A 332 -15.76 -10.64 -17.02
C LEU A 332 -17.01 -11.53 -17.04
N VAL A 333 -16.97 -12.66 -17.74
CA VAL A 333 -18.05 -13.67 -17.81
C VAL A 333 -17.88 -14.72 -16.72
N ILE A 334 -16.70 -15.33 -16.65
CA ILE A 334 -16.39 -16.51 -15.82
C ILE A 334 -16.72 -16.29 -14.34
N GLN A 335 -16.52 -15.09 -13.79
CA GLN A 335 -16.82 -14.78 -12.38
C GLN A 335 -18.17 -14.07 -12.13
N ASP A 336 -19.03 -13.97 -13.15
CA ASP A 336 -20.46 -13.71 -12.98
C ASP A 336 -21.29 -15.00 -13.16
N GLU A 337 -20.68 -16.06 -13.71
CA GLU A 337 -21.26 -17.41 -13.85
C GLU A 337 -20.74 -18.40 -12.80
N SER A 338 -19.50 -18.25 -12.30
CA SER A 338 -19.07 -18.97 -11.09
C SER A 338 -19.97 -18.56 -9.92
N PRO A 339 -20.66 -19.49 -9.24
CA PRO A 339 -21.25 -19.17 -7.95
C PRO A 339 -20.12 -18.80 -7.00
N THR A 340 -20.08 -17.54 -6.55
CA THR A 340 -19.09 -17.13 -5.54
C THR A 340 -19.20 -18.04 -4.33
N ASN A 341 -18.08 -18.47 -3.73
CA ASN A 341 -17.94 -19.52 -2.69
C ASN A 341 -18.77 -19.35 -1.38
N THR A 342 -19.73 -18.43 -1.34
CA THR A 342 -21.03 -18.68 -0.68
C THR A 342 -21.80 -19.80 -1.40
N GLU A 343 -21.30 -21.04 -1.34
CA GLU A 343 -22.18 -22.19 -1.57
C GLU A 343 -23.31 -22.16 -0.52
N MET A 344 -24.53 -22.39 -0.98
CA MET A 344 -25.74 -22.52 -0.16
C MET A 344 -25.98 -21.41 0.90
N LEU A 345 -25.85 -20.13 0.52
CA LEU A 345 -26.79 -19.13 1.02
C LEU A 345 -28.01 -19.11 0.10
N ASN A 346 -29.18 -19.46 0.64
CA ASN A 346 -30.43 -19.45 -0.10
C ASN A 346 -30.75 -18.01 -0.59
N LEU A 347 -31.46 -17.84 -1.71
CA LEU A 347 -31.75 -16.53 -2.31
C LEU A 347 -32.35 -15.54 -1.28
N SER A 348 -33.21 -16.04 -0.39
CA SER A 348 -33.75 -15.28 0.74
C SER A 348 -32.67 -14.78 1.72
N GLU A 349 -31.66 -15.59 2.08
CA GLU A 349 -30.55 -15.16 2.95
C GLU A 349 -29.65 -14.11 2.31
N SER A 350 -29.41 -14.20 1.01
CA SER A 350 -28.69 -13.19 0.24
C SER A 350 -29.44 -11.86 0.29
N ILE A 351 -30.76 -11.89 0.05
CA ILE A 351 -31.64 -10.70 0.13
C ILE A 351 -31.69 -10.13 1.56
N ILE A 352 -31.83 -10.97 2.59
CA ILE A 352 -31.82 -10.54 4.00
C ILE A 352 -30.48 -9.90 4.39
N THR A 353 -29.35 -10.56 4.07
CA THR A 353 -28.00 -10.05 4.34
C THR A 353 -27.78 -8.72 3.60
N ARG A 354 -28.23 -8.62 2.34
CA ARG A 354 -28.13 -7.39 1.56
C ARG A 354 -29.00 -6.27 2.13
N ALA A 355 -30.23 -6.53 2.58
CA ALA A 355 -31.07 -5.53 3.23
C ALA A 355 -30.46 -5.02 4.55
N MET A 356 -29.86 -5.91 5.35
CA MET A 356 -29.12 -5.54 6.57
C MET A 356 -27.89 -4.67 6.25
N VAL A 357 -27.13 -5.00 5.20
CA VAL A 357 -25.96 -4.23 4.78
C VAL A 357 -26.36 -2.88 4.19
N VAL A 358 -27.34 -2.82 3.28
CA VAL A 358 -27.84 -1.58 2.66
C VAL A 358 -28.33 -0.59 3.71
N GLY A 359 -29.18 -1.05 4.65
CA GLY A 359 -29.70 -0.20 5.74
C GLY A 359 -28.62 0.37 6.68
N ARG A 360 -27.42 -0.23 6.72
CA ARG A 360 -26.31 0.16 7.61
C ARG A 360 -25.15 0.87 6.90
N ARG A 361 -24.83 0.47 5.66
CA ARG A 361 -23.72 0.97 4.83
C ARG A 361 -24.14 2.20 4.03
N ASP A 362 -25.30 2.12 3.38
CA ASP A 362 -25.80 3.15 2.47
C ASP A 362 -26.63 4.22 3.22
N ARG A 363 -26.88 3.97 4.52
CA ARG A 363 -27.45 4.93 5.49
C ARG A 363 -28.76 5.56 5.03
N ILE A 364 -29.65 4.71 4.53
CA ILE A 364 -31.04 5.08 4.20
C ILE A 364 -31.95 4.83 5.41
N CYS A 365 -33.04 5.59 5.52
CA CYS A 365 -33.90 5.52 6.71
C CYS A 365 -34.68 4.19 6.74
N GLY A 366 -34.54 3.43 7.83
CA GLY A 366 -35.15 2.10 8.01
C GLY A 366 -36.68 2.12 7.88
N ASN A 367 -37.32 3.22 8.32
CA ASN A 367 -38.71 3.52 8.01
C ASN A 367 -38.90 3.55 6.49
N THR A 368 -39.61 2.56 5.94
CA THR A 368 -39.80 2.39 4.49
C THR A 368 -40.39 3.64 3.83
N HIS A 369 -41.33 4.31 4.52
CA HIS A 369 -41.99 5.56 4.12
C HIS A 369 -41.14 6.84 4.27
N CYS A 370 -39.83 6.74 4.50
CA CYS A 370 -38.93 7.88 4.63
C CYS A 370 -37.76 7.78 3.65
N ASN A 371 -37.66 8.71 2.70
CA ASN A 371 -36.62 8.70 1.66
C ASN A 371 -35.33 9.42 2.09
N VAL A 372 -35.30 10.02 3.29
CA VAL A 372 -34.12 10.69 3.84
C VAL A 372 -32.93 9.73 3.88
N SER A 373 -31.87 10.11 3.16
CA SER A 373 -30.56 9.48 3.13
C SER A 373 -29.58 10.23 4.04
N PHE A 374 -28.33 9.74 4.12
CA PHE A 374 -27.27 10.47 4.81
C PHE A 374 -26.78 11.73 4.06
N ALA A 375 -27.17 11.95 2.80
CA ALA A 375 -26.88 13.21 2.10
C ALA A 375 -27.77 14.37 2.57
N ASP A 376 -28.95 14.06 3.12
CA ASP A 376 -30.03 15.02 3.37
C ASP A 376 -30.04 15.58 4.80
N ILE A 377 -29.14 15.12 5.69
CA ILE A 377 -29.02 15.62 7.07
C ILE A 377 -27.54 15.78 7.47
N SER A 378 -27.27 16.73 8.38
CA SER A 378 -25.94 16.95 8.97
C SER A 378 -25.47 15.82 9.89
N ASP A 379 -26.43 15.09 10.47
CA ASP A 379 -26.22 14.25 11.65
C ASP A 379 -26.10 12.75 11.30
N ALA A 380 -25.40 12.00 12.14
CA ALA A 380 -25.34 10.55 12.00
C ALA A 380 -26.69 9.89 12.32
N PHE A 381 -27.10 8.96 11.46
CA PHE A 381 -28.34 8.18 11.64
C PHE A 381 -28.30 7.44 12.98
N LYS A 382 -29.39 7.56 13.76
CA LYS A 382 -29.54 6.86 15.03
C LYS A 382 -29.89 5.41 14.71
N LEU A 383 -28.96 4.49 14.96
CA LEU A 383 -29.18 3.06 14.78
C LEU A 383 -30.18 2.55 15.83
N CYS A 384 -30.92 1.49 15.50
CA CYS A 384 -31.75 0.78 16.47
C CYS A 384 -30.86 0.22 17.60
N ASP A 385 -31.03 0.72 18.83
CA ASP A 385 -30.14 0.42 19.97
C ASP A 385 -29.99 -1.07 20.29
N ARG A 386 -30.96 -1.90 19.87
CA ARG A 386 -30.97 -3.35 20.07
C ARG A 386 -30.27 -4.12 18.94
N CYS A 387 -30.73 -4.05 17.70
CA CYS A 387 -30.15 -4.83 16.58
C CYS A 387 -29.02 -4.11 15.84
N LEU A 388 -28.80 -2.81 16.03
CA LEU A 388 -27.79 -1.96 15.36
C LEU A 388 -27.76 -2.02 13.81
N SER A 389 -28.79 -2.62 13.17
CA SER A 389 -28.86 -2.84 11.72
C SER A 389 -29.58 -1.72 10.99
N SER A 390 -30.76 -1.32 11.47
CA SER A 390 -31.57 -0.25 10.87
C SER A 390 -31.17 1.11 11.44
N GLY A 391 -30.86 2.07 10.56
CA GLY A 391 -30.61 3.47 10.92
C GLY A 391 -31.82 4.36 10.69
N TYR A 392 -31.99 5.41 11.51
CA TYR A 392 -33.08 6.37 11.40
C TYR A 392 -32.55 7.81 11.41
N CYS A 393 -33.06 8.64 10.51
CA CYS A 393 -32.81 10.09 10.52
C CYS A 393 -33.43 10.79 11.75
N SER A 394 -34.44 10.18 12.39
CA SER A 394 -35.18 10.79 13.50
C SER A 394 -35.85 9.75 14.41
N ARG A 395 -36.09 10.13 15.68
CA ARG A 395 -36.83 9.33 16.66
C ARG A 395 -38.27 9.06 16.22
N SER A 396 -38.90 9.99 15.50
CA SER A 396 -40.24 9.81 14.91
C SER A 396 -40.25 8.77 13.79
N CYS A 397 -39.21 8.70 12.95
CA CYS A 397 -39.07 7.61 11.98
C CYS A 397 -38.81 6.25 12.64
N GLN A 398 -37.99 6.19 13.70
CA GLN A 398 -37.82 4.97 14.51
C GLN A 398 -39.17 4.47 15.06
N ILE A 399 -40.00 5.37 15.61
CA ILE A 399 -41.34 5.04 16.15
C ILE A 399 -42.30 4.59 15.04
N LYS A 400 -42.28 5.22 13.85
CA LYS A 400 -43.09 4.80 12.70
C LYS A 400 -42.70 3.41 12.20
N ASP A 401 -41.41 3.13 12.07
CA ASP A 401 -40.90 1.81 11.65
C ASP A 401 -41.24 0.71 12.67
N TRP A 402 -41.14 1.01 13.97
CA TRP A 402 -41.57 0.14 15.06
C TRP A 402 -43.09 -0.13 15.08
N ARG A 403 -43.90 0.70 14.42
CA ARG A 403 -45.36 0.60 14.32
C ARG A 403 -45.86 0.24 12.90
N ASN A 404 -44.97 -0.06 11.95
CA ASN A 404 -45.37 -0.42 10.59
C ASN A 404 -46.23 -1.71 10.61
N GLU A 405 -47.44 -1.65 10.05
CA GLU A 405 -48.43 -2.72 10.19
C GLU A 405 -48.01 -4.01 9.45
N THR A 406 -47.38 -3.88 8.29
CA THR A 406 -46.95 -5.03 7.47
C THR A 406 -45.66 -5.67 8.00
N PHE A 407 -44.65 -4.85 8.30
CA PHE A 407 -43.31 -5.33 8.70
C PHE A 407 -42.72 -4.52 9.86
N SER A 408 -43.45 -4.41 10.98
CA SER A 408 -42.98 -3.68 12.16
C SER A 408 -41.55 -4.05 12.56
N HIS A 409 -40.70 -3.04 12.73
CA HIS A 409 -39.35 -3.28 13.25
C HIS A 409 -39.38 -3.91 14.65
N LYS A 410 -40.47 -3.76 15.40
CA LYS A 410 -40.72 -4.47 16.66
C LYS A 410 -40.72 -6.01 16.48
N ARG A 411 -41.21 -6.54 15.36
CA ARG A 411 -41.19 -7.98 15.02
C ARG A 411 -39.89 -8.39 14.31
N VAL A 412 -39.32 -7.54 13.46
CA VAL A 412 -38.07 -7.80 12.72
C VAL A 412 -36.85 -7.80 13.66
N CYS A 413 -36.77 -6.85 14.60
CA CYS A 413 -35.59 -6.59 15.42
C CYS A 413 -35.08 -7.82 16.20
N PRO A 414 -35.92 -8.62 16.91
CA PRO A 414 -35.45 -9.81 17.61
C PRO A 414 -34.86 -10.87 16.68
N ILE A 415 -35.45 -11.08 15.49
CA ILE A 415 -34.97 -12.08 14.52
C ILE A 415 -33.62 -11.63 13.92
N LEU A 416 -33.48 -10.32 13.62
CA LEU A 416 -32.18 -9.77 13.25
C LEU A 416 -31.14 -9.95 14.36
N CYS A 417 -31.47 -9.66 15.62
CA CYS A 417 -30.56 -9.89 16.75
C CYS A 417 -30.09 -11.34 16.79
N ASN A 418 -31.02 -12.29 16.59
CA ASN A 418 -30.70 -13.71 16.56
C ASN A 418 -29.70 -14.07 15.44
N ILE A 419 -29.93 -13.59 14.20
CA ILE A 419 -28.98 -13.75 13.08
C ILE A 419 -27.61 -13.13 13.41
N ILE A 420 -27.63 -11.93 13.96
CA ILE A 420 -26.44 -11.15 14.31
C ILE A 420 -25.61 -11.90 15.36
N ASP A 421 -26.22 -12.30 16.47
CA ASP A 421 -25.56 -12.96 17.59
C ASP A 421 -25.08 -14.37 17.21
N THR A 422 -25.87 -15.12 16.41
CA THR A 422 -25.46 -16.43 15.83
C THR A 422 -24.26 -16.30 14.90
N ARG A 423 -24.12 -15.17 14.17
CA ARG A 423 -22.93 -14.83 13.36
C ARG A 423 -21.86 -14.05 14.16
N GLY A 424 -21.84 -14.17 15.50
CA GLY A 424 -20.80 -13.63 16.38
C GLY A 424 -20.98 -12.15 16.81
N GLY A 425 -22.08 -11.52 16.39
CA GLY A 425 -22.42 -10.13 16.64
C GLY A 425 -21.81 -9.16 15.61
N TRP A 426 -22.40 -7.97 15.46
CA TRP A 426 -21.84 -6.87 14.65
C TRP A 426 -20.46 -6.35 15.12
N LYS A 427 -19.95 -6.91 16.22
CA LYS A 427 -18.68 -6.64 16.90
C LYS A 427 -18.22 -7.92 17.62
N ALA A 428 -18.00 -9.01 16.89
CA ALA A 428 -17.24 -10.13 17.45
C ALA A 428 -15.89 -9.59 18.00
N PRO A 429 -15.37 -10.08 19.15
CA PRO A 429 -15.77 -11.32 19.84
C PRO A 429 -16.31 -11.11 21.27
N VAL A 430 -17.40 -11.82 21.60
CA VAL A 430 -17.47 -12.87 22.64
C VAL A 430 -18.71 -13.70 22.32
N ALA A 431 -18.54 -14.97 21.96
CA ALA A 431 -19.67 -15.91 22.00
C ALA A 431 -20.02 -16.17 23.47
N LYS A 432 -21.24 -15.84 23.90
CA LYS A 432 -21.73 -16.21 25.23
C LYS A 432 -21.99 -17.71 25.24
N GLN A 433 -21.01 -18.50 25.70
CA GLN A 433 -21.24 -19.90 26.06
C GLN A 433 -22.41 -19.97 27.04
N GLY A 434 -23.41 -20.81 26.75
CA GLY A 434 -24.67 -20.90 27.52
C GLY A 434 -25.84 -20.06 26.99
N VAL A 435 -25.71 -19.35 25.86
CA VAL A 435 -26.89 -18.92 25.08
C VAL A 435 -27.23 -20.05 24.11
N GLU A 436 -28.35 -20.73 24.33
CA GLU A 436 -28.91 -21.66 23.34
C GLU A 436 -29.17 -20.91 22.02
N GLN A 437 -28.67 -21.46 20.92
CA GLN A 437 -28.97 -20.92 19.60
C GLN A 437 -30.44 -21.17 19.29
N LYS A 438 -31.27 -20.13 19.45
CA LYS A 438 -32.67 -20.21 19.02
C LYS A 438 -32.68 -20.43 17.51
N VAL A 439 -33.07 -21.63 17.06
CA VAL A 439 -33.29 -21.90 15.64
C VAL A 439 -34.34 -20.92 15.11
N ILE A 440 -34.02 -20.23 14.01
CA ILE A 440 -34.95 -19.33 13.33
C ILE A 440 -36.03 -20.20 12.70
N THR A 441 -37.30 -19.98 13.04
CA THR A 441 -38.38 -20.79 12.47
C THR A 441 -38.58 -20.49 10.99
N ALA A 442 -39.19 -21.41 10.24
CA ALA A 442 -39.55 -21.17 8.84
C ALA A 442 -40.38 -19.89 8.66
N ASP A 443 -41.29 -19.60 9.59
CA ASP A 443 -42.12 -18.38 9.60
C ASP A 443 -41.31 -17.11 9.91
N GLU A 444 -40.33 -17.17 10.82
CA GLU A 444 -39.43 -16.05 11.11
C GLU A 444 -38.50 -15.76 9.92
N TYR A 445 -38.06 -16.82 9.22
CA TYR A 445 -37.23 -16.75 8.04
C TYR A 445 -37.98 -16.19 6.83
N GLU A 446 -39.18 -16.70 6.52
CA GLU A 446 -39.98 -16.18 5.40
C GLU A 446 -40.51 -14.77 5.70
N PHE A 447 -40.88 -14.45 6.95
CA PHE A 447 -41.18 -13.08 7.34
C PHE A 447 -39.98 -12.13 7.15
N LEU A 448 -38.75 -12.56 7.48
CA LEU A 448 -37.55 -11.78 7.17
C LEU A 448 -37.29 -11.68 5.67
N SER A 449 -37.53 -12.74 4.89
CA SER A 449 -37.41 -12.71 3.43
C SER A 449 -38.39 -11.69 2.83
N GLN A 450 -39.65 -11.69 3.27
CA GLN A 450 -40.67 -10.72 2.85
C GLN A 450 -40.35 -9.30 3.31
N TRP A 451 -39.87 -9.10 4.54
CA TRP A 451 -39.38 -7.80 5.01
C TRP A 451 -38.21 -7.28 4.18
N ALA A 452 -37.23 -8.14 3.88
CA ALA A 452 -36.06 -7.77 3.11
C ALA A 452 -36.43 -7.50 1.64
N LYS A 453 -37.29 -8.32 1.03
CA LYS A 453 -37.94 -8.07 -0.27
C LYS A 453 -38.70 -6.74 -0.25
N HIS A 454 -39.43 -6.40 0.82
CA HIS A 454 -40.17 -5.14 0.97
C HIS A 454 -39.25 -3.92 1.14
N ILE A 455 -38.18 -4.00 1.94
CA ILE A 455 -37.17 -2.92 1.98
C ILE A 455 -36.53 -2.75 0.61
N TYR A 456 -36.12 -3.83 -0.05
CA TYR A 456 -35.50 -3.77 -1.38
C TYR A 456 -36.48 -3.18 -2.39
N ALA A 457 -37.72 -3.66 -2.43
CA ALA A 457 -38.79 -3.15 -3.27
C ALA A 457 -39.11 -1.68 -2.96
N THR A 458 -39.45 -1.29 -1.74
CA THR A 458 -39.84 0.10 -1.45
C THR A 458 -38.67 1.07 -1.55
N LYS A 459 -37.43 0.69 -1.21
CA LYS A 459 -36.27 1.60 -1.34
C LYS A 459 -35.78 1.68 -2.78
N ILE A 460 -35.64 0.56 -3.51
CA ILE A 460 -35.30 0.63 -4.93
C ILE A 460 -36.45 1.23 -5.73
N HIS A 461 -37.73 0.97 -5.42
CA HIS A 461 -38.85 1.63 -6.09
C HIS A 461 -38.93 3.12 -5.73
N ASN A 462 -38.60 3.56 -4.52
CA ASN A 462 -38.56 5.00 -4.22
C ASN A 462 -37.37 5.70 -4.88
N THR A 463 -36.17 5.12 -4.85
CA THR A 463 -35.00 5.64 -5.59
C THR A 463 -35.22 5.57 -7.11
N ALA A 464 -35.85 4.51 -7.61
CA ALA A 464 -36.25 4.40 -9.02
C ALA A 464 -37.38 5.36 -9.37
N ASN A 465 -38.34 5.64 -8.49
CA ASN A 465 -39.39 6.63 -8.70
C ASN A 465 -38.84 8.07 -8.62
N GLU A 466 -37.78 8.30 -7.87
CA GLU A 466 -37.03 9.56 -7.90
C GLU A 466 -36.24 9.70 -9.22
N TYR A 467 -35.53 8.65 -9.65
CA TYR A 467 -34.92 8.59 -10.98
C TYR A 467 -35.93 8.63 -12.13
N VAL A 468 -37.14 8.09 -11.97
CA VAL A 468 -38.24 8.10 -12.96
C VAL A 468 -38.95 9.44 -12.92
N ARG A 469 -39.07 10.13 -11.78
CA ARG A 469 -39.53 11.52 -11.72
C ARG A 469 -38.54 12.48 -12.38
N LEU A 470 -37.24 12.21 -12.25
CA LEU A 470 -36.19 12.90 -13.01
C LEU A 470 -36.20 12.52 -14.49
N ALA A 471 -36.50 11.26 -14.84
CA ALA A 471 -36.49 10.77 -16.21
C ALA A 471 -37.74 11.09 -17.02
N ASN A 472 -38.93 11.12 -16.42
CA ASN A 472 -40.22 11.42 -17.06
C ASN A 472 -40.33 12.86 -17.58
N SER A 473 -39.29 13.67 -17.39
CA SER A 473 -39.05 14.89 -18.17
C SER A 473 -38.76 14.61 -19.66
N ARG A 474 -38.55 13.34 -20.05
CA ARG A 474 -38.53 12.83 -21.43
C ARG A 474 -39.21 11.45 -21.50
N PRO A 475 -39.93 11.11 -22.59
CA PRO A 475 -40.51 9.78 -22.75
C PRO A 475 -39.41 8.72 -22.93
N LEU A 476 -39.57 7.56 -22.29
CA LEU A 476 -38.60 6.47 -22.30
C LEU A 476 -39.19 5.18 -22.86
N VAL A 477 -38.67 4.76 -24.01
CA VAL A 477 -38.68 3.35 -24.41
C VAL A 477 -37.45 2.70 -23.77
N PHE A 478 -37.58 1.50 -23.20
CA PHE A 478 -36.49 0.76 -22.56
C PHE A 478 -35.53 0.12 -23.59
N VAL A 479 -34.92 0.95 -24.44
CA VAL A 479 -33.87 0.52 -25.36
C VAL A 479 -32.54 0.54 -24.61
N LEU A 480 -31.78 -0.56 -24.70
CA LEU A 480 -30.37 -0.62 -24.28
C LEU A 480 -29.58 0.50 -24.98
N PRO A 481 -28.71 1.26 -24.28
CA PRO A 481 -27.79 2.14 -24.97
C PRO A 481 -26.86 1.32 -25.88
N PRO A 482 -26.60 1.77 -27.13
CA PRO A 482 -25.67 1.10 -28.01
C PRO A 482 -24.28 1.04 -27.39
N GLY A 483 -23.50 0.05 -27.83
CA GLY A 483 -22.08 -0.02 -27.56
C GLY A 483 -21.30 1.00 -28.40
N PHE A 484 -20.02 0.72 -28.63
CA PHE A 484 -19.33 1.24 -29.81
C PHE A 484 -19.72 0.38 -31.01
N ASP A 485 -20.07 1.00 -32.13
CA ASP A 485 -20.52 0.31 -33.36
C ASP A 485 -19.39 -0.47 -34.05
N ASP A 486 -18.14 -0.14 -33.75
CA ASP A 486 -16.93 -0.79 -34.25
C ASP A 486 -16.36 -1.87 -33.30
N TYR A 487 -17.01 -2.14 -32.16
CA TYR A 487 -16.48 -3.00 -31.10
C TYR A 487 -16.17 -4.44 -31.58
N ASP A 488 -17.06 -5.06 -32.33
CA ASP A 488 -16.82 -6.41 -32.87
C ASP A 488 -15.67 -6.39 -33.90
N THR A 489 -15.47 -5.27 -34.61
CA THR A 489 -14.31 -5.07 -35.50
C THR A 489 -13.01 -4.90 -34.71
N ILE A 490 -13.03 -4.19 -33.58
CA ILE A 490 -11.89 -4.07 -32.66
C ILE A 490 -11.52 -5.46 -32.12
N LEU A 491 -12.50 -6.24 -31.64
CA LEU A 491 -12.26 -7.61 -31.17
C LEU A 491 -11.75 -8.52 -32.29
N GLN A 492 -12.32 -8.47 -33.50
CA GLN A 492 -11.86 -9.26 -34.64
C GLN A 492 -10.40 -8.94 -34.99
N ARG A 493 -10.01 -7.66 -34.99
CA ARG A 493 -8.63 -7.24 -35.30
C ARG A 493 -7.65 -7.59 -34.18
N ILE A 494 -8.07 -7.53 -32.92
CA ILE A 494 -7.29 -8.03 -31.77
C ILE A 494 -7.07 -9.54 -31.87
N CYS A 495 -8.12 -10.32 -32.16
CA CYS A 495 -8.02 -11.77 -32.33
C CYS A 495 -7.32 -12.19 -33.64
N ALA A 496 -7.02 -11.25 -34.55
CA ALA A 496 -6.25 -11.48 -35.78
C ALA A 496 -4.78 -11.02 -35.67
N ILE A 497 -4.34 -10.60 -34.48
CA ILE A 497 -2.92 -10.37 -34.19
C ILE A 497 -2.29 -11.73 -33.79
N PRO A 498 -1.31 -12.28 -34.53
CA PRO A 498 -0.85 -13.66 -34.34
C PRO A 498 -0.20 -14.01 -32.98
N TYR A 499 0.13 -13.00 -32.17
CA TYR A 499 0.64 -13.16 -30.80
C TYR A 499 -0.43 -12.86 -29.71
N LEU A 500 -1.69 -12.67 -30.12
CA LEU A 500 -2.88 -12.55 -29.25
C LEU A 500 -3.96 -13.59 -29.58
N GLU A 501 -3.69 -14.51 -30.52
CA GLU A 501 -4.66 -15.49 -31.08
C GLU A 501 -5.24 -16.51 -30.07
N THR A 502 -4.74 -16.58 -28.83
CA THR A 502 -5.32 -17.41 -27.76
C THR A 502 -5.73 -16.58 -26.54
N PRO A 503 -6.99 -16.07 -26.50
CA PRO A 503 -7.61 -15.54 -25.29
C PRO A 503 -8.14 -16.67 -24.39
N GLU A 504 -7.31 -17.69 -24.16
CA GLU A 504 -7.42 -18.46 -22.92
C GLU A 504 -7.22 -17.47 -21.75
N PRO A 505 -7.85 -17.67 -20.58
CA PRO A 505 -7.49 -16.90 -19.41
C PRO A 505 -6.00 -17.07 -19.12
N ILE A 506 -5.36 -16.09 -18.48
CA ILE A 506 -3.93 -16.17 -18.08
C ILE A 506 -3.79 -17.06 -16.81
N TYR A 507 -4.38 -18.24 -16.92
CA TYR A 507 -4.55 -19.33 -15.97
C TYR A 507 -4.79 -20.65 -16.73
N ASP A 508 -4.37 -20.75 -17.99
CA ASP A 508 -4.18 -22.04 -18.64
C ASP A 508 -2.97 -22.12 -19.56
N SER A 509 -2.71 -23.32 -20.08
CA SER A 509 -1.37 -23.90 -20.14
C SER A 509 -0.90 -24.31 -21.54
N ARG A 510 -1.70 -24.07 -22.60
CA ARG A 510 -1.53 -24.76 -23.89
C ARG A 510 -1.44 -23.86 -25.12
N TRP A 511 -0.30 -23.19 -25.23
CA TRP A 511 0.21 -22.69 -26.52
C TRP A 511 0.31 -23.84 -27.53
N THR A 512 -0.40 -23.74 -28.66
CA THR A 512 -0.40 -24.81 -29.68
C THR A 512 0.89 -24.79 -30.52
N PRO A 513 1.32 -25.92 -31.10
CA PRO A 513 2.75 -26.15 -31.29
C PRO A 513 3.46 -25.24 -32.30
N LEU A 514 2.79 -24.68 -33.32
CA LEU A 514 3.47 -24.20 -34.54
C LEU A 514 3.89 -22.72 -34.54
N SER A 515 3.08 -21.80 -34.00
CA SER A 515 3.52 -20.41 -33.76
C SER A 515 4.56 -20.37 -32.63
N GLY A 516 4.32 -21.19 -31.60
CA GLY A 516 5.32 -21.61 -30.63
C GLY A 516 6.59 -22.11 -31.32
N LEU A 517 6.51 -23.03 -32.30
CA LEU A 517 7.66 -23.55 -33.02
C LEU A 517 8.45 -22.47 -33.76
N ILE A 518 7.83 -21.43 -34.32
CA ILE A 518 8.58 -20.38 -35.05
C ILE A 518 9.36 -19.48 -34.07
N HIS A 519 8.75 -19.06 -32.95
CA HIS A 519 9.48 -18.32 -31.90
C HIS A 519 10.50 -19.21 -31.18
N LEU A 520 10.17 -20.47 -30.90
CA LEU A 520 11.09 -21.47 -30.39
C LEU A 520 12.18 -21.83 -31.40
N ILE A 521 11.98 -21.73 -32.71
CA ILE A 521 13.03 -21.90 -33.73
C ILE A 521 13.92 -20.66 -33.80
N ALA A 522 13.40 -19.44 -33.63
CA ALA A 522 14.25 -18.25 -33.52
C ALA A 522 15.14 -18.34 -32.26
N LEU A 523 14.55 -18.69 -31.12
CA LEU A 523 15.29 -18.90 -29.87
C LEU A 523 16.19 -20.14 -29.92
N PHE A 524 15.75 -21.27 -30.51
CA PHE A 524 16.61 -22.43 -30.75
C PHE A 524 17.74 -22.09 -31.70
N ILE A 525 17.56 -21.33 -32.77
CA ILE A 525 18.70 -21.01 -33.65
C ILE A 525 19.77 -20.26 -32.86
N CYS A 526 19.39 -19.32 -31.98
CA CYS A 526 20.33 -18.68 -31.06
C CYS A 526 20.95 -19.64 -30.02
N GLN A 527 20.21 -20.63 -29.51
CA GLN A 527 20.62 -21.50 -28.39
C GLN A 527 21.27 -22.85 -28.83
N TRP A 528 20.96 -23.31 -30.04
CA TRP A 528 21.43 -24.53 -30.72
C TRP A 528 22.71 -24.30 -31.51
N LEU A 529 22.94 -23.06 -31.99
CA LEU A 529 24.27 -22.59 -32.38
C LEU A 529 25.29 -22.68 -31.22
N PHE A 530 24.82 -22.75 -29.97
CA PHE A 530 25.65 -22.94 -28.78
C PHE A 530 25.69 -24.36 -28.20
N SER A 531 24.82 -25.29 -28.65
CA SER A 531 24.80 -26.67 -28.14
C SER A 531 24.10 -27.65 -29.08
N SER A 532 24.86 -28.56 -29.69
CA SER A 532 24.30 -29.64 -30.51
C SER A 532 25.13 -30.94 -30.49
N LYS A 533 24.53 -32.03 -29.96
CA LYS A 533 24.44 -33.39 -30.55
C LYS A 533 23.95 -34.43 -29.51
N LEU A 534 23.53 -35.67 -29.87
CA LEU A 534 22.39 -36.21 -30.66
C LEU A 534 22.42 -37.77 -30.49
N TYR A 535 21.40 -38.52 -30.95
CA TYR A 535 21.25 -40.02 -31.01
C TYR A 535 20.72 -40.70 -29.72
N LEU A 536 19.85 -41.74 -29.73
CA LEU A 536 18.88 -42.40 -30.68
C LEU A 536 18.03 -43.44 -29.84
N SER A 537 17.07 -44.30 -30.26
CA SER A 537 16.37 -44.66 -31.53
C SER A 537 15.19 -45.66 -31.31
N PHE A 538 14.04 -45.48 -32.01
CA PHE A 538 13.00 -46.48 -32.42
C PHE A 538 12.32 -47.37 -31.33
N LEU A 539 11.12 -47.98 -31.47
CA LEU A 539 10.32 -48.52 -32.61
C LEU A 539 8.77 -48.22 -32.43
N PRO A 540 7.76 -48.85 -33.10
CA PRO A 540 6.54 -48.16 -33.56
C PRO A 540 5.23 -48.44 -32.77
N PRO A 541 4.13 -47.69 -33.03
CA PRO A 541 2.84 -47.84 -32.34
C PRO A 541 1.82 -48.78 -33.04
N SER A 542 0.99 -49.47 -32.25
CA SER A 542 -0.24 -50.11 -32.75
C SER A 542 -1.34 -50.27 -31.68
N GLN A 543 -2.59 -50.01 -32.09
CA GLN A 543 -3.87 -50.50 -31.51
C GLN A 543 -4.13 -50.35 -29.99
N ALA A 544 -4.68 -49.21 -29.55
CA ALA A 544 -5.35 -49.09 -28.24
C ALA A 544 -6.44 -47.99 -28.12
N TYR A 545 -7.13 -47.59 -29.21
CA TYR A 545 -8.06 -46.42 -29.17
C TYR A 545 -9.53 -46.73 -28.80
N ASN A 546 -9.92 -48.00 -28.62
CA ASN A 546 -11.33 -48.42 -28.55
C ASN A 546 -11.81 -48.93 -27.16
N SER A 547 -11.13 -48.59 -26.06
CA SER A 547 -11.42 -49.20 -24.74
C SER A 547 -11.90 -48.27 -23.62
N ILE A 548 -11.87 -46.94 -23.79
CA ILE A 548 -12.28 -45.99 -22.72
C ILE A 548 -13.31 -45.01 -23.28
N LYS A 549 -14.58 -45.41 -23.23
CA LYS A 549 -15.74 -44.53 -23.42
C LYS A 549 -16.71 -44.76 -22.26
N GLY A 550 -16.30 -44.34 -21.06
CA GLY A 550 -16.95 -44.73 -19.80
C GLY A 550 -16.63 -43.86 -18.58
N THR A 551 -16.01 -42.69 -18.75
CA THR A 551 -15.76 -41.68 -17.71
C THR A 551 -16.01 -40.30 -18.30
N MET A 552 -16.53 -39.36 -17.49
CA MET A 552 -16.80 -37.99 -17.92
C MET A 552 -15.49 -37.24 -18.27
N ASP A 553 -15.58 -36.35 -19.26
CA ASP A 553 -14.45 -35.54 -19.74
C ASP A 553 -14.02 -34.48 -18.72
N ILE A 554 -13.16 -34.86 -17.78
CA ILE A 554 -12.31 -33.94 -17.01
C ILE A 554 -11.40 -33.22 -18.02
N SER A 555 -11.31 -31.88 -17.98
CA SER A 555 -10.49 -31.15 -18.96
C SER A 555 -9.01 -31.58 -18.87
N TYR A 556 -8.26 -31.47 -19.97
CA TYR A 556 -6.81 -31.75 -19.92
C TYR A 556 -6.12 -30.88 -18.87
N ASP A 557 -6.61 -29.67 -18.65
CA ASP A 557 -6.05 -28.68 -17.72
C ASP A 557 -6.38 -29.03 -16.27
N GLU A 558 -7.59 -29.55 -16.02
CA GLU A 558 -7.92 -30.21 -14.76
C GLU A 558 -7.05 -31.47 -14.54
N GLN A 559 -6.75 -32.25 -15.59
CA GLN A 559 -5.86 -33.42 -15.50
C GLN A 559 -4.41 -33.02 -15.20
N GLU A 560 -3.85 -32.01 -15.88
CA GLU A 560 -2.48 -31.53 -15.66
C GLU A 560 -2.37 -30.78 -14.33
N LYS A 561 -3.42 -30.08 -13.90
CA LYS A 561 -3.52 -29.55 -12.53
C LYS A 561 -3.55 -30.66 -11.49
N MET A 562 -4.40 -31.70 -11.65
CA MET A 562 -4.42 -32.86 -10.75
C MET A 562 -3.06 -33.57 -10.70
N ARG A 563 -2.35 -33.64 -11.84
CA ARG A 563 -0.98 -34.16 -11.93
C ARG A 563 0.02 -33.28 -11.20
N GLN A 564 -0.04 -31.96 -11.39
CA GLN A 564 0.84 -31.01 -10.69
C GLN A 564 0.56 -30.98 -9.19
N ASP A 565 -0.70 -31.06 -8.77
CA ASP A 565 -1.08 -31.22 -7.37
C ASP A 565 -0.55 -32.54 -6.78
N ALA A 566 -0.61 -33.65 -7.52
CA ALA A 566 0.01 -34.92 -7.11
C ALA A 566 1.55 -34.84 -7.02
N ILE A 567 2.21 -34.15 -7.96
CA ILE A 567 3.65 -33.87 -7.91
C ILE A 567 4.00 -33.02 -6.68
N ASN A 568 3.24 -31.95 -6.43
CA ASN A 568 3.38 -31.08 -5.28
C ASN A 568 3.22 -31.87 -3.97
N GLN A 569 2.20 -32.74 -3.84
CA GLN A 569 2.03 -33.61 -2.67
C GLN A 569 3.20 -34.60 -2.50
N ASN A 570 3.72 -35.18 -3.57
CA ASN A 570 4.89 -36.06 -3.51
C ASN A 570 6.16 -35.30 -3.05
N ILE A 571 6.38 -34.07 -3.53
CA ILE A 571 7.47 -33.19 -3.07
C ILE A 571 7.32 -32.86 -1.57
N ILE A 572 6.10 -32.54 -1.15
CA ILE A 572 5.76 -32.23 0.24
C ILE A 572 6.07 -33.43 1.14
N GLN A 573 5.61 -34.63 0.77
CA GLN A 573 5.88 -35.87 1.52
C GLN A 573 7.37 -36.22 1.54
N TYR A 574 8.09 -36.08 0.43
CA TYR A 574 9.54 -36.30 0.39
C TYR A 574 10.31 -35.33 1.29
N THR A 575 9.89 -34.06 1.32
CA THR A 575 10.47 -33.04 2.19
C THR A 575 10.21 -33.34 3.66
N ILE A 576 8.96 -33.69 4.02
CA ILE A 576 8.59 -34.09 5.37
C ILE A 576 9.45 -35.28 5.80
N GLN A 577 9.48 -36.38 5.03
CA GLN A 577 10.33 -37.55 5.32
C GLN A 577 11.82 -37.21 5.43
N GLY A 578 12.30 -36.26 4.61
CA GLY A 578 13.69 -35.83 4.58
C GLY A 578 14.14 -35.07 5.84
N LEU A 579 13.24 -34.29 6.43
CA LEU A 579 13.53 -33.37 7.53
C LEU A 579 12.89 -33.79 8.88
N LYS A 580 12.10 -34.88 8.92
CA LYS A 580 11.36 -35.36 10.10
C LYS A 580 12.22 -35.64 11.33
N ASP A 581 13.44 -36.15 11.12
CA ASP A 581 14.48 -36.18 12.15
C ASP A 581 15.37 -34.94 11.97
N PRO A 582 15.31 -33.95 12.90
CA PRO A 582 16.05 -32.71 12.74
C PRO A 582 17.56 -32.88 12.97
N LEU A 583 17.99 -33.91 13.69
CA LEU A 583 19.40 -34.17 13.96
C LEU A 583 20.04 -35.05 12.89
N ASN A 584 19.24 -35.84 12.16
CA ASN A 584 19.70 -36.89 11.27
C ASN A 584 18.98 -36.90 9.89
N PRO A 585 18.84 -35.77 9.17
CA PRO A 585 18.03 -35.67 7.95
C PRO A 585 18.37 -36.75 6.92
N THR A 586 17.36 -37.33 6.29
CA THR A 586 17.48 -38.62 5.55
C THR A 586 17.74 -38.45 4.06
N ARG A 587 17.39 -37.28 3.50
CA ARG A 587 17.64 -36.88 2.10
C ARG A 587 18.72 -35.80 2.06
N CYS A 588 19.44 -35.69 0.95
CA CYS A 588 20.47 -34.69 0.77
C CYS A 588 19.90 -33.32 0.34
N ALA A 589 20.63 -32.26 0.63
CA ALA A 589 20.18 -30.90 0.35
C ALA A 589 20.08 -30.59 -1.14
N GLY A 590 20.88 -31.23 -2.01
CA GLY A 590 20.75 -31.05 -3.45
C GLY A 590 19.34 -31.36 -3.97
N VAL A 591 18.79 -32.53 -3.60
CA VAL A 591 17.42 -32.92 -3.99
C VAL A 591 16.39 -32.05 -3.26
N LEU A 592 16.53 -31.84 -1.95
CA LEU A 592 15.55 -31.04 -1.19
C LEU A 592 15.48 -29.58 -1.69
N ARG A 593 16.63 -28.94 -1.96
CA ARG A 593 16.73 -27.61 -2.59
C ARG A 593 16.03 -27.61 -3.94
N PHE A 594 16.35 -28.59 -4.80
CA PHE A 594 15.76 -28.70 -6.13
C PHE A 594 14.23 -28.80 -6.06
N LEU A 595 13.68 -29.71 -5.26
CA LEU A 595 12.24 -29.91 -5.17
C LEU A 595 11.52 -28.70 -4.55
N LEU A 596 12.08 -28.08 -3.50
CA LEU A 596 11.49 -26.87 -2.89
C LEU A 596 11.58 -25.63 -3.79
N SER A 597 12.54 -25.57 -4.71
CA SER A 597 12.55 -24.56 -5.78
C SER A 597 11.48 -24.79 -6.86
N HIS A 598 11.00 -26.03 -7.03
CA HIS A 598 9.97 -26.40 -8.02
C HIS A 598 8.56 -26.55 -7.44
N LEU A 599 8.36 -26.34 -6.13
CA LEU A 599 7.02 -26.20 -5.57
C LEU A 599 6.34 -24.94 -6.11
N ASP A 600 5.14 -25.10 -6.66
CA ASP A 600 4.34 -23.95 -7.07
C ASP A 600 3.99 -23.08 -5.85
N ARG A 601 4.39 -21.80 -5.94
CA ARG A 601 4.17 -20.79 -4.92
C ARG A 601 2.76 -20.21 -4.95
N SER A 602 1.97 -20.44 -6.00
CA SER A 602 0.56 -20.05 -6.04
C SER A 602 -0.27 -20.81 -5.00
N ILE A 603 -0.02 -22.12 -4.84
CA ILE A 603 -0.70 -22.98 -3.86
C ILE A 603 -0.09 -22.94 -2.45
N ASN A 604 0.71 -21.91 -2.11
CA ASN A 604 1.25 -21.69 -0.77
C ASN A 604 0.17 -21.59 0.34
N ASP A 605 -1.12 -21.42 -0.01
CA ASP A 605 -2.27 -21.46 0.91
C ASP A 605 -2.91 -22.85 1.07
N GLN A 606 -2.33 -23.88 0.44
CA GLN A 606 -2.81 -25.27 0.45
C GLN A 606 -1.79 -26.26 1.04
N PHE A 607 -0.52 -25.85 1.23
CA PHE A 607 0.50 -26.68 1.86
C PHE A 607 0.10 -27.08 3.29
N PRO A 608 0.26 -28.36 3.68
CA PRO A 608 -0.27 -28.87 4.94
C PRO A 608 0.55 -28.39 6.15
N ASP A 609 -0.13 -28.26 7.29
CA ASP A 609 0.47 -27.89 8.58
C ASP A 609 1.69 -28.76 8.97
N GLU A 610 1.73 -30.04 8.57
CA GLU A 610 2.89 -30.92 8.83
C GLU A 610 4.16 -30.48 8.08
N LEU A 611 4.05 -29.92 6.87
CA LEU A 611 5.20 -29.38 6.14
C LEU A 611 5.81 -28.20 6.89
N TRP A 612 4.96 -27.25 7.28
CA TRP A 612 5.37 -26.05 8.01
C TRP A 612 5.99 -26.41 9.35
N ALA A 613 5.32 -27.24 10.15
CA ALA A 613 5.83 -27.73 11.42
C ALA A 613 7.13 -28.53 11.27
N THR A 614 7.28 -29.35 10.22
CA THR A 614 8.51 -30.12 9.98
C THR A 614 9.69 -29.21 9.62
N MET A 615 9.50 -28.26 8.70
CA MET A 615 10.56 -27.28 8.38
C MET A 615 10.92 -26.40 9.59
N TYR A 616 9.93 -26.01 10.38
CA TYR A 616 10.14 -25.19 11.58
C TYR A 616 10.91 -25.94 12.67
N ASN A 617 10.51 -27.18 12.97
CA ASN A 617 11.20 -28.04 13.92
C ASN A 617 12.60 -28.41 13.43
N PHE A 618 12.78 -28.67 12.12
CA PHE A 618 14.09 -28.84 11.52
C PHE A 618 14.97 -27.60 11.74
N LEU A 619 14.49 -26.39 11.45
CA LEU A 619 15.31 -25.19 11.60
C LEU A 619 15.58 -24.81 13.06
N LEU A 620 14.66 -25.05 14.00
CA LEU A 620 14.80 -24.58 15.39
C LEU A 620 15.15 -25.65 16.45
N ALA A 621 15.29 -26.93 16.09
CA ALA A 621 15.69 -27.97 17.04
C ALA A 621 17.02 -27.63 17.76
N PRO A 622 17.11 -27.88 19.09
CA PRO A 622 18.32 -27.63 19.89
C PRO A 622 19.55 -28.33 19.33
N ARG A 623 20.63 -27.59 19.10
CA ARG A 623 21.92 -28.11 18.61
C ARG A 623 23.09 -27.33 19.17
N THR A 624 24.24 -27.98 19.28
CA THR A 624 25.54 -27.30 19.38
C THR A 624 26.03 -26.88 17.99
N ASP A 625 26.92 -25.88 17.91
CA ASP A 625 27.56 -25.44 16.67
C ASP A 625 28.29 -26.61 15.95
N GLY A 626 28.78 -27.59 16.71
CA GLY A 626 29.37 -28.84 16.21
C GLY A 626 28.34 -29.78 15.56
N GLN A 627 27.16 -29.95 16.19
CA GLN A 627 26.03 -30.70 15.60
C GLN A 627 25.47 -29.98 14.36
N LEU A 628 25.36 -28.66 14.37
CA LEU A 628 24.89 -27.89 13.20
C LEU A 628 25.84 -28.07 12.00
N LYS A 629 27.15 -27.98 12.24
CA LYS A 629 28.20 -28.30 11.24
C LYS A 629 28.22 -29.78 10.84
N ALA A 630 27.72 -30.70 11.67
CA ALA A 630 27.55 -32.11 11.29
C ALA A 630 26.31 -32.31 10.40
N VAL A 631 25.18 -31.68 10.72
CA VAL A 631 23.95 -31.69 9.92
C VAL A 631 24.20 -31.13 8.52
N LEU A 632 24.86 -29.97 8.40
CA LEU A 632 25.22 -29.39 7.10
C LEU A 632 26.15 -30.33 6.30
N ARG A 633 27.23 -30.86 6.91
CA ARG A 633 28.13 -31.83 6.25
C ARG A 633 27.46 -33.17 5.89
N LYS A 634 26.35 -33.53 6.55
CA LYS A 634 25.52 -34.68 6.13
C LYS A 634 24.66 -34.30 4.93
N LEU A 635 24.01 -33.13 4.97
CA LEU A 635 23.14 -32.62 3.91
C LEU A 635 23.86 -32.39 2.57
N GLU A 636 25.12 -31.92 2.58
CA GLU A 636 25.92 -31.77 1.35
C GLU A 636 26.31 -33.12 0.72
N LYS A 637 26.29 -34.22 1.49
CA LYS A 637 26.58 -35.56 0.97
C LYS A 637 25.31 -36.22 0.47
N CYS A 638 25.34 -36.78 -0.74
CA CYS A 638 24.21 -37.58 -1.19
C CYS A 638 24.15 -38.90 -0.41
N THR A 639 23.16 -39.01 0.48
CA THR A 639 22.79 -40.27 1.17
C THR A 639 21.44 -40.81 0.70
N CYS A 640 20.86 -40.26 -0.38
CA CYS A 640 19.60 -40.73 -0.92
C CYS A 640 19.76 -42.14 -1.49
N LYS A 641 19.18 -43.13 -0.81
CA LYS A 641 18.85 -44.42 -1.44
C LYS A 641 17.81 -44.19 -2.53
N TYR A 642 17.72 -45.14 -3.47
CA TYR A 642 16.67 -45.17 -4.50
C TYR A 642 15.31 -44.87 -3.87
N ASP A 643 14.63 -43.84 -4.38
CA ASP A 643 13.39 -43.34 -3.80
C ASP A 643 12.19 -43.58 -4.72
N GLU A 644 11.04 -43.80 -4.10
CA GLU A 644 9.79 -44.25 -4.73
C GLU A 644 9.30 -43.28 -5.82
N PHE A 645 9.52 -41.98 -5.61
CA PHE A 645 9.16 -40.91 -6.55
C PHE A 645 10.23 -40.65 -7.62
N LYS A 646 11.39 -41.32 -7.55
CA LYS A 646 12.57 -41.14 -8.40
C LYS A 646 13.15 -39.71 -8.39
N PHE A 647 12.86 -38.91 -7.36
CA PHE A 647 13.32 -37.51 -7.30
C PHE A 647 14.84 -37.38 -7.29
N HIS A 648 15.58 -38.33 -6.69
CA HIS A 648 17.03 -38.31 -6.79
C HIS A 648 17.55 -38.57 -8.23
N ALA A 649 16.86 -39.37 -9.04
CA ALA A 649 17.22 -39.58 -10.44
C ALA A 649 16.96 -38.31 -11.26
N ILE A 650 15.77 -37.71 -11.12
CA ILE A 650 15.42 -36.44 -11.78
C ILE A 650 16.44 -35.33 -11.46
N TYR A 651 16.88 -35.24 -10.20
CA TYR A 651 17.94 -34.29 -9.80
C TYR A 651 19.33 -34.65 -10.36
N ALA A 652 19.66 -35.93 -10.51
CA ALA A 652 20.91 -36.36 -11.12
C ALA A 652 20.94 -36.05 -12.63
N ASP A 653 19.84 -36.30 -13.33
CA ASP A 653 19.65 -35.98 -14.75
C ASP A 653 19.72 -34.45 -14.98
N TYR A 654 19.09 -33.67 -14.09
CA TYR A 654 19.21 -32.21 -14.07
C TYR A 654 20.68 -31.74 -13.91
N LEU A 655 21.41 -32.27 -12.92
CA LEU A 655 22.83 -31.93 -12.72
C LEU A 655 23.73 -32.33 -13.90
N ASP A 656 23.40 -33.40 -14.63
CA ASP A 656 24.16 -33.81 -15.80
C ASP A 656 23.82 -32.94 -17.03
N SER A 657 22.57 -32.51 -17.16
CA SER A 657 22.14 -31.52 -18.17
C SER A 657 22.84 -30.17 -17.97
N GLU A 658 22.85 -29.65 -16.73
CA GLU A 658 23.54 -28.40 -16.38
C GLU A 658 25.05 -28.48 -16.65
N ARG A 659 25.68 -29.61 -16.30
CA ARG A 659 27.09 -29.85 -16.63
C ARG A 659 27.33 -29.85 -18.15
N LYS A 660 26.44 -30.47 -18.94
CA LYS A 660 26.51 -30.48 -20.41
C LYS A 660 26.33 -29.09 -21.02
N ALA A 661 25.54 -28.22 -20.38
CA ALA A 661 25.38 -26.82 -20.74
C ALA A 661 26.60 -25.94 -20.37
N GLY A 662 27.63 -26.51 -19.72
CA GLY A 662 28.82 -25.79 -19.27
C GLY A 662 28.64 -25.04 -17.95
N ASN A 663 27.45 -25.13 -17.32
CA ASN A 663 27.20 -24.49 -16.03
C ASN A 663 27.95 -25.24 -14.93
N THR A 664 28.97 -24.60 -14.35
CA THR A 664 29.65 -25.07 -13.14
C THR A 664 28.75 -24.87 -11.93
N LEU A 665 27.73 -25.72 -11.81
CA LEU A 665 26.85 -25.82 -10.66
C LEU A 665 27.65 -26.38 -9.48
N GLU A 666 28.31 -25.47 -8.76
CA GLU A 666 29.08 -25.80 -7.58
C GLU A 666 28.21 -26.60 -6.59
N ARG A 667 28.75 -27.73 -6.13
CA ARG A 667 28.04 -28.59 -5.17
C ARG A 667 28.11 -28.04 -3.76
N GLU A 668 29.04 -27.14 -3.49
CA GLU A 668 29.22 -26.52 -2.18
C GLU A 668 28.11 -25.50 -1.92
N GLY A 669 27.56 -25.50 -0.71
CA GLY A 669 26.49 -24.59 -0.33
C GLY A 669 25.08 -25.05 -0.72
N ASN A 670 24.86 -26.27 -1.24
CA ASN A 670 23.49 -26.78 -1.43
C ASN A 670 22.76 -26.88 -0.09
N ALA A 671 23.45 -27.25 0.98
CA ALA A 671 22.89 -27.25 2.33
C ALA A 671 22.56 -25.82 2.80
N THR A 672 23.44 -24.84 2.60
CA THR A 672 23.14 -23.44 2.97
C THR A 672 21.98 -22.86 2.17
N THR A 673 21.86 -23.16 0.87
CA THR A 673 20.73 -22.74 0.03
C THR A 673 19.43 -23.45 0.44
N LEU A 674 19.47 -24.72 0.87
CA LEU A 674 18.30 -25.37 1.45
C LEU A 674 17.82 -24.65 2.71
N ILE A 675 18.72 -24.28 3.64
CA ILE A 675 18.33 -23.56 4.85
C ILE A 675 17.70 -22.20 4.49
N ASP A 676 18.29 -21.45 3.55
CA ASP A 676 17.74 -20.20 3.05
C ASP A 676 16.32 -20.38 2.49
N ILE A 677 16.09 -21.37 1.62
CA ILE A 677 14.76 -21.68 1.06
C ILE A 677 13.76 -22.04 2.16
N CYS A 678 14.13 -22.87 3.14
CA CYS A 678 13.24 -23.20 4.25
C CYS A 678 12.87 -21.95 5.07
N PHE A 679 13.81 -21.03 5.32
CA PHE A 679 13.50 -19.74 5.95
C PHE A 679 12.64 -18.83 5.03
N GLN A 680 12.90 -18.76 3.73
CA GLN A 680 12.03 -18.02 2.79
C GLN A 680 10.59 -18.55 2.84
N MET A 681 10.40 -19.88 2.82
CA MET A 681 9.08 -20.52 2.89
C MET A 681 8.38 -20.22 4.23
N LEU A 682 9.08 -20.32 5.36
CA LEU A 682 8.52 -19.97 6.67
C LEU A 682 8.16 -18.48 6.79
N ARG A 683 8.94 -17.57 6.19
CA ARG A 683 8.58 -16.14 6.10
C ARG A 683 7.20 -15.95 5.44
N TRP A 684 6.91 -16.68 4.36
CA TRP A 684 5.60 -16.62 3.68
C TRP A 684 4.47 -17.20 4.54
N ALA A 685 4.71 -18.31 5.25
CA ALA A 685 3.72 -18.91 6.16
C ALA A 685 3.40 -18.02 7.38
N LEU A 686 4.39 -17.28 7.89
CA LEU A 686 4.26 -16.45 9.10
C LEU A 686 3.89 -14.98 8.84
N LYS A 687 3.49 -14.63 7.61
CA LYS A 687 3.25 -13.23 7.21
C LYS A 687 1.94 -12.68 7.79
N ASP A 688 1.94 -11.40 8.17
CA ASP A 688 0.85 -10.73 8.93
C ASP A 688 -0.51 -10.69 8.21
N ASP A 689 -0.55 -10.91 6.89
CA ASP A 689 -1.77 -10.98 6.07
C ASP A 689 -2.35 -12.39 5.95
N ARG A 690 -1.59 -13.43 6.33
CA ARG A 690 -2.01 -14.83 6.37
C ARG A 690 -2.31 -15.33 7.78
N VAL A 691 -1.73 -14.71 8.80
CA VAL A 691 -1.80 -15.17 10.19
C VAL A 691 -2.56 -14.15 11.05
N ASP A 692 -3.76 -14.50 11.54
CA ASP A 692 -4.42 -13.69 12.57
C ASP A 692 -3.70 -13.90 13.91
N ILE A 693 -2.76 -13.00 14.21
CA ILE A 693 -1.97 -12.96 15.45
C ILE A 693 -2.86 -13.03 16.69
N ALA A 694 -4.07 -12.47 16.65
CA ALA A 694 -5.00 -12.49 17.76
C ALA A 694 -5.76 -13.82 17.87
N GLU A 695 -5.84 -14.66 16.84
CA GLU A 695 -6.31 -16.05 16.95
C GLU A 695 -5.19 -17.01 17.38
N VAL A 696 -3.97 -16.84 16.88
CA VAL A 696 -2.78 -17.64 17.28
C VAL A 696 -2.48 -17.45 18.77
N LYS A 697 -2.52 -16.20 19.27
CA LYS A 697 -2.38 -15.89 20.70
C LYS A 697 -3.50 -16.43 21.59
N LYS A 698 -4.62 -16.89 21.01
CA LYS A 698 -5.71 -17.59 21.72
C LYS A 698 -5.68 -19.11 21.53
N GLY A 699 -4.84 -19.64 20.64
CA GLY A 699 -4.83 -21.06 20.28
C GLY A 699 -6.07 -21.51 19.48
N VAL A 700 -6.70 -20.60 18.71
CA VAL A 700 -7.92 -20.90 17.93
C VAL A 700 -7.74 -20.80 16.41
N PHE A 701 -6.54 -20.46 15.94
CA PHE A 701 -6.25 -20.34 14.51
C PHE A 701 -6.22 -21.73 13.86
N LYS A 702 -6.88 -21.89 12.70
CA LYS A 702 -7.17 -23.21 12.10
C LYS A 702 -6.03 -23.84 11.31
N ARG A 703 -4.98 -23.08 11.01
CA ARG A 703 -3.80 -23.47 10.20
C ARG A 703 -2.54 -23.27 11.04
N TRP A 704 -1.41 -23.81 10.60
CA TRP A 704 -0.13 -23.53 11.24
C TRP A 704 0.27 -22.03 11.07
N PRO A 705 0.78 -21.36 12.11
CA PRO A 705 0.87 -21.80 13.50
C PRO A 705 -0.49 -21.67 14.20
N ARG A 706 -1.04 -22.76 14.76
CA ARG A 706 -2.37 -22.76 15.40
C ARG A 706 -2.38 -22.02 16.74
N SER A 707 -1.20 -22.02 17.38
CA SER A 707 -0.92 -21.56 18.72
C SER A 707 0.48 -20.94 18.82
N VAL A 708 0.73 -20.18 19.88
CA VAL A 708 2.08 -19.67 20.20
C VAL A 708 3.09 -20.81 20.43
N SER A 709 2.65 -21.96 20.94
CA SER A 709 3.48 -23.16 21.12
C SER A 709 4.00 -23.77 19.81
N ASP A 710 3.31 -23.56 18.68
CA ASP A 710 3.81 -24.01 17.37
C ASP A 710 4.98 -23.14 16.87
N VAL A 711 5.11 -21.92 17.40
CA VAL A 711 6.18 -20.95 17.10
C VAL A 711 7.29 -20.98 18.16
N LEU A 712 6.97 -21.37 19.40
CA LEU A 712 7.93 -21.48 20.50
C LEU A 712 8.00 -22.92 21.09
N PRO A 713 8.16 -23.99 20.28
CA PRO A 713 8.07 -25.37 20.78
C PRO A 713 9.14 -25.74 21.80
N ASN A 714 10.31 -25.06 21.76
CA ASN A 714 11.40 -25.20 22.73
C ASN A 714 11.59 -23.94 23.60
N GLY A 715 10.57 -23.07 23.66
CA GLY A 715 10.65 -21.77 24.34
C GLY A 715 11.43 -20.68 23.58
N PRO A 716 11.37 -19.42 24.08
CA PRO A 716 11.92 -18.25 23.38
C PRO A 716 13.45 -18.22 23.36
N ASP A 717 14.10 -18.66 24.45
CA ASP A 717 15.55 -18.72 24.56
C ASP A 717 16.17 -19.62 23.49
N GLN A 718 15.61 -20.82 23.28
CA GLN A 718 16.14 -21.77 22.32
C GLN A 718 15.97 -21.27 20.88
N LEU A 719 14.82 -20.65 20.55
CA LEU A 719 14.62 -20.04 19.24
C LEU A 719 15.71 -19.02 18.94
N VAL A 720 15.98 -18.12 19.87
CA VAL A 720 16.98 -17.07 19.71
C VAL A 720 18.39 -17.64 19.58
N GLN A 721 18.75 -18.63 20.41
CA GLN A 721 20.03 -19.32 20.30
C GLN A 721 20.20 -19.98 18.93
N THR A 722 19.23 -20.78 18.48
CA THR A 722 19.35 -21.52 17.21
C THR A 722 19.45 -20.57 16.01
N VAL A 723 18.72 -19.44 16.02
CA VAL A 723 18.83 -18.39 14.99
C VAL A 723 20.21 -17.73 14.99
N ILE A 724 20.78 -17.42 16.17
CA ILE A 724 22.15 -16.88 16.28
C ILE A 724 23.20 -17.90 15.81
N GLN A 725 22.99 -19.21 16.04
CA GLN A 725 23.88 -20.26 15.55
C GLN A 725 23.85 -20.40 14.02
N TRP A 726 22.68 -20.28 13.39
CA TRP A 726 22.60 -20.23 11.92
C TRP A 726 23.37 -19.03 11.34
N ASN A 727 23.23 -17.84 11.94
CA ASN A 727 23.94 -16.62 11.52
C ASN A 727 25.47 -16.69 11.65
N ARG A 728 26.00 -17.58 12.51
CA ARG A 728 27.46 -17.83 12.62
C ARG A 728 28.01 -18.81 11.58
N ILE A 729 27.15 -19.58 10.91
CA ILE A 729 27.55 -20.79 10.18
C ILE A 729 27.14 -20.75 8.71
N ILE A 730 26.06 -20.04 8.39
CA ILE A 730 25.62 -19.78 7.01
C ILE A 730 26.20 -18.44 6.54
N PRO A 731 26.61 -18.31 5.25
CA PRO A 731 27.03 -17.04 4.69
C PRO A 731 26.03 -15.89 4.91
N TRP A 732 26.55 -14.69 5.16
CA TRP A 732 25.76 -13.45 5.32
C TRP A 732 24.79 -13.19 4.15
N THR A 733 25.08 -13.74 2.97
CA THR A 733 24.26 -13.68 1.76
C THR A 733 22.86 -14.30 1.92
N SER A 734 22.68 -15.26 2.82
CA SER A 734 21.38 -15.90 3.10
C SER A 734 20.67 -15.34 4.34
N MET A 735 21.23 -14.33 5.01
CA MET A 735 20.68 -13.89 6.31
C MET A 735 19.37 -13.10 6.21
N SER A 736 19.07 -12.48 5.06
CA SER A 736 17.81 -11.75 4.88
C SER A 736 16.57 -12.65 5.11
N SER A 737 16.61 -13.91 4.65
CA SER A 737 15.54 -14.89 4.90
C SER A 737 15.36 -15.19 6.39
N ILE A 738 16.47 -15.26 7.15
CA ILE A 738 16.47 -15.55 8.59
C ILE A 738 15.95 -14.36 9.39
N THR A 739 16.47 -13.15 9.14
CA THR A 739 16.01 -11.93 9.84
C THR A 739 14.54 -11.66 9.53
N ARG A 740 14.09 -11.79 8.27
CA ARG A 740 12.67 -11.69 7.90
C ARG A 740 11.78 -12.70 8.61
N THR A 741 12.25 -13.94 8.77
CA THR A 741 11.50 -14.95 9.53
C THR A 741 11.42 -14.57 11.01
N LEU A 742 12.52 -14.08 11.60
CA LEU A 742 12.54 -13.58 12.98
C LEU A 742 11.63 -12.35 13.17
N ASN A 743 11.54 -11.45 12.19
CA ASN A 743 10.64 -10.29 12.19
C ASN A 743 9.17 -10.74 12.26
N ASN A 744 8.80 -11.75 11.47
CA ASN A 744 7.45 -12.32 11.45
C ASN A 744 7.13 -13.08 12.74
N VAL A 745 8.04 -13.96 13.19
CA VAL A 745 7.95 -14.65 14.50
C VAL A 745 7.79 -13.65 15.65
N THR A 746 8.53 -12.53 15.62
CA THR A 746 8.38 -11.45 16.61
C THR A 746 7.02 -10.77 16.51
N THR A 747 6.46 -10.60 15.32
CA THR A 747 5.15 -9.93 15.19
C THR A 747 4.03 -10.78 15.82
N ILE A 748 4.20 -12.11 15.86
CA ILE A 748 3.32 -13.05 16.60
C ILE A 748 3.69 -13.12 18.10
N CYS A 749 4.96 -13.30 18.44
CA CYS A 749 5.45 -13.76 19.76
C CYS A 749 6.38 -12.77 20.51
N GLY A 750 6.60 -11.57 19.98
CA GLY A 750 7.69 -10.62 20.31
C GLY A 750 7.67 -9.97 21.70
N GLU A 751 6.98 -10.58 22.64
CA GLU A 751 6.90 -10.18 24.05
C GLU A 751 7.51 -11.28 24.91
N LEU A 752 7.13 -12.54 24.65
CA LEU A 752 7.81 -13.73 25.17
C LEU A 752 9.28 -13.82 24.71
N LEU A 753 9.60 -13.20 23.58
CA LEU A 753 10.96 -13.11 23.03
C LEU A 753 11.78 -11.95 23.61
N ALA A 754 11.19 -11.05 24.41
CA ALA A 754 11.85 -9.79 24.80
C ALA A 754 13.09 -10.02 25.66
N ASP A 755 12.95 -10.78 26.74
CA ASP A 755 14.06 -11.04 27.65
C ASP A 755 15.13 -11.91 26.97
N SER A 756 14.74 -12.85 26.09
CA SER A 756 15.67 -13.67 25.29
C SER A 756 16.48 -12.83 24.28
N PHE A 757 15.87 -11.86 23.60
CA PHE A 757 16.58 -10.98 22.66
C PHE A 757 17.64 -10.13 23.36
N ILE A 758 17.34 -9.66 24.58
CA ILE A 758 18.28 -8.91 25.43
C ILE A 758 19.38 -9.84 25.93
N LYS A 759 19.00 -11.00 26.51
CA LYS A 759 19.90 -12.01 27.08
C LYS A 759 20.96 -12.53 26.11
N PHE A 760 20.61 -12.70 24.84
CA PHE A 760 21.54 -13.16 23.80
C PHE A 760 22.08 -12.05 22.91
N ASP A 761 21.63 -10.80 23.11
CA ASP A 761 21.99 -9.61 22.32
C ASP A 761 21.76 -9.84 20.81
N VAL A 762 20.48 -9.99 20.47
CA VAL A 762 19.96 -10.16 19.11
C VAL A 762 20.19 -8.91 18.26
N MET A 763 20.07 -7.72 18.86
CA MET A 763 20.16 -6.44 18.15
C MET A 763 21.55 -6.28 17.52
N ASP A 764 22.61 -6.52 18.28
CA ASP A 764 23.97 -6.44 17.75
C ASP A 764 24.22 -7.56 16.72
N LYS A 765 24.02 -8.82 17.14
CA LYS A 765 24.54 -10.00 16.41
C LYS A 765 23.77 -10.38 15.14
N LEU A 766 22.47 -10.07 15.05
CA LEU A 766 21.64 -10.45 13.90
C LEU A 766 21.31 -9.27 12.97
N PHE A 767 21.35 -8.04 13.46
CA PHE A 767 20.88 -6.87 12.71
C PHE A 767 21.99 -5.85 12.49
N LEU A 768 22.71 -5.45 13.53
CA LEU A 768 23.73 -4.39 13.41
C LEU A 768 25.05 -4.88 12.84
N ASP A 769 25.60 -5.99 13.33
CA ASP A 769 26.81 -6.61 12.77
C ASP A 769 26.58 -7.12 11.34
N LEU A 770 25.36 -7.58 11.03
CA LEU A 770 24.99 -7.99 9.67
C LEU A 770 24.90 -6.78 8.72
N GLY A 771 24.18 -5.72 9.12
CA GLY A 771 24.09 -4.49 8.35
C GLY A 771 25.45 -3.80 8.17
N ARG A 772 26.29 -3.83 9.22
CA ARG A 772 27.70 -3.42 9.20
C ARG A 772 28.52 -4.26 8.22
N SER A 773 28.43 -5.58 8.27
CA SER A 773 29.16 -6.47 7.36
C SER A 773 28.80 -6.22 5.89
N ALA A 774 27.50 -6.10 5.59
CA ALA A 774 27.01 -5.76 4.25
C ALA A 774 27.48 -4.36 3.80
N MET A 775 27.46 -3.36 4.70
CA MET A 775 28.01 -2.03 4.43
C MET A 775 29.53 -2.04 4.18
N TRP A 776 30.32 -2.73 5.00
CA TRP A 776 31.79 -2.73 4.90
C TRP A 776 32.25 -3.46 3.63
N SER A 777 31.53 -4.53 3.23
CA SER A 777 31.73 -5.20 1.95
C SER A 777 31.49 -4.25 0.77
N ARG A 778 30.38 -3.50 0.77
CA ARG A 778 30.08 -2.54 -0.29
C ARG A 778 31.01 -1.32 -0.30
N LEU A 779 31.42 -0.82 0.86
CA LEU A 779 32.40 0.25 0.98
C LEU A 779 33.74 -0.15 0.36
N ARG A 780 34.23 -1.36 0.65
CA ARG A 780 35.48 -1.89 0.07
C ARG A 780 35.44 -1.93 -1.45
N LEU A 781 34.34 -2.38 -2.05
CA LEU A 781 34.21 -2.41 -3.51
C LEU A 781 34.34 -1.01 -4.14
N ILE A 782 33.76 0.01 -3.49
CA ILE A 782 33.86 1.41 -3.94
C ILE A 782 35.28 1.95 -3.75
N GLU A 783 35.96 1.63 -2.64
CA GLU A 783 37.38 1.97 -2.41
C GLU A 783 38.31 1.31 -3.45
N GLU A 784 38.01 0.09 -3.87
CA GLU A 784 38.70 -0.64 -4.95
C GLU A 784 38.31 -0.16 -6.37
N GLY A 785 37.43 0.85 -6.49
CA GLY A 785 36.95 1.37 -7.78
C GLY A 785 36.04 0.40 -8.55
N LYS A 786 35.54 -0.66 -7.91
CA LYS A 786 34.70 -1.70 -8.51
C LYS A 786 33.23 -1.36 -8.38
N ILE A 787 32.49 -1.49 -9.48
CA ILE A 787 31.03 -1.47 -9.46
C ILE A 787 30.54 -2.73 -8.72
N PRO A 788 29.75 -2.62 -7.64
CA PRO A 788 29.21 -3.81 -6.97
C PRO A 788 28.24 -4.56 -7.86
N GLU A 789 28.47 -5.87 -8.03
CA GLU A 789 27.61 -6.77 -8.81
C GLU A 789 26.13 -6.63 -8.42
N ALA A 790 25.22 -6.87 -9.38
CA ALA A 790 23.78 -6.78 -9.16
C ALA A 790 23.33 -7.62 -7.95
N THR A 791 23.83 -8.85 -7.81
CA THR A 791 23.59 -9.74 -6.67
C THR A 791 24.00 -9.12 -5.33
N THR A 792 25.20 -8.53 -5.27
CA THR A 792 25.70 -7.82 -4.08
C THR A 792 24.85 -6.57 -3.77
N THR A 793 24.37 -5.86 -4.79
CA THR A 793 23.49 -4.70 -4.64
C THR A 793 22.10 -5.09 -4.11
N ILE A 794 21.48 -6.14 -4.67
CA ILE A 794 20.18 -6.68 -4.24
C ILE A 794 20.27 -7.17 -2.79
N LEU A 795 21.31 -7.94 -2.47
CA LEU A 795 21.57 -8.45 -1.12
C LEU A 795 21.74 -7.32 -0.09
N PHE A 796 22.53 -6.31 -0.43
CA PHE A 796 22.72 -5.13 0.41
C PHE A 796 21.38 -4.44 0.73
N ASN A 797 20.57 -4.16 -0.29
CA ASN A 797 19.25 -3.55 -0.11
C ASN A 797 18.31 -4.46 0.69
N SER A 798 18.39 -5.78 0.50
CA SER A 798 17.60 -6.77 1.24
C SER A 798 17.92 -6.72 2.74
N ILE A 799 19.20 -6.85 3.12
CA ILE A 799 19.66 -6.83 4.53
C ILE A 799 19.33 -5.50 5.20
N ILE A 800 19.62 -4.38 4.53
CA ILE A 800 19.40 -3.06 5.12
C ILE A 800 17.89 -2.73 5.17
N GLY A 801 17.10 -3.20 4.21
CA GLY A 801 15.64 -3.19 4.29
C GLY A 801 15.12 -3.95 5.51
N ASP A 802 15.66 -5.14 5.77
CA ASP A 802 15.19 -6.00 6.89
C ASP A 802 15.58 -5.45 8.27
N LEU A 803 16.76 -4.83 8.36
CA LEU A 803 17.18 -4.01 9.50
C LEU A 803 16.19 -2.87 9.75
N PHE A 804 15.74 -2.18 8.70
CA PHE A 804 14.82 -1.05 8.85
C PHE A 804 13.37 -1.46 9.07
N ASP A 805 12.87 -2.56 8.48
CA ASP A 805 11.55 -3.13 8.77
C ASP A 805 11.48 -3.61 10.22
N PHE A 806 12.54 -4.26 10.72
CA PHE A 806 12.69 -4.62 12.13
C PHE A 806 12.68 -3.37 13.01
N LEU A 807 13.57 -2.41 12.75
CA LEU A 807 13.66 -1.20 13.56
C LEU A 807 12.41 -0.32 13.49
N ASP A 808 11.67 -0.26 12.38
CA ASP A 808 10.39 0.47 12.32
C ASP A 808 9.32 -0.23 13.17
N ARG A 809 9.10 -1.54 12.97
CA ARG A 809 8.15 -2.37 13.74
C ARG A 809 8.40 -2.25 15.25
N PHE A 810 9.66 -2.32 15.67
CA PHE A 810 10.03 -2.17 17.08
C PHE A 810 9.88 -0.73 17.56
N CYS A 811 10.42 0.25 16.83
CA CYS A 811 10.38 1.65 17.25
C CYS A 811 8.97 2.27 17.19
N ALA A 812 8.00 1.62 16.55
CA ALA A 812 6.58 1.97 16.62
C ALA A 812 6.01 1.81 18.04
N ASN A 813 6.52 0.87 18.84
CA ASN A 813 6.18 0.73 20.27
C ASN A 813 7.24 1.43 21.14
N PRO A 814 6.87 2.34 22.07
CA PRO A 814 7.83 3.00 22.95
C PRO A 814 8.55 2.03 23.87
N ILE A 815 7.79 1.23 24.62
CA ILE A 815 8.26 0.47 25.78
C ILE A 815 9.03 -0.79 25.36
N LYS A 816 8.67 -1.37 24.21
CA LYS A 816 9.47 -2.43 23.59
C LYS A 816 10.83 -1.90 23.16
N ALA A 817 10.89 -0.93 22.26
CA ALA A 817 12.18 -0.51 21.70
C ALA A 817 13.12 0.18 22.72
N SER A 818 12.66 0.68 23.87
CA SER A 818 13.59 1.10 24.95
C SER A 818 14.26 -0.08 25.66
N ARG A 819 13.60 -1.26 25.72
CA ARG A 819 14.20 -2.51 26.23
C ARG A 819 15.08 -3.19 25.17
N PHE A 820 14.59 -3.32 23.93
CA PHE A 820 15.29 -4.05 22.85
C PHE A 820 16.49 -3.31 22.24
N LEU A 821 16.58 -1.98 22.35
CA LEU A 821 17.73 -1.21 21.85
C LEU A 821 18.77 -0.93 22.93
N GLN A 822 18.52 -1.28 24.20
CA GLN A 822 19.39 -0.97 25.32
C GLN A 822 20.76 -1.66 25.15
N GLY A 823 21.81 -0.86 24.93
CA GLY A 823 23.15 -1.37 24.63
C GLY A 823 23.54 -1.20 23.15
N SER A 824 22.62 -0.75 22.30
CA SER A 824 22.79 -0.69 20.85
C SER A 824 22.41 0.66 20.22
N GLU A 825 21.84 1.62 20.97
CA GLU A 825 21.34 2.89 20.38
C GLU A 825 22.41 3.66 19.62
N SER A 826 23.62 3.74 20.18
CA SER A 826 24.78 4.39 19.57
C SER A 826 25.11 3.77 18.22
N LYS A 827 25.21 2.43 18.17
CA LYS A 827 25.50 1.65 16.97
C LYS A 827 24.41 1.80 15.91
N VAL A 828 23.13 1.82 16.28
CA VAL A 828 22.01 2.05 15.34
C VAL A 828 22.12 3.43 14.68
N LEU A 829 22.34 4.47 15.49
CA LEU A 829 22.45 5.85 14.99
C LEU A 829 23.68 6.06 14.11
N GLN A 830 24.80 5.45 14.49
CA GLN A 830 26.00 5.40 13.69
C GLN A 830 25.75 4.67 12.36
N LEU A 831 25.21 3.45 12.35
CA LEU A 831 24.93 2.70 11.12
C LEU A 831 23.99 3.47 10.19
N CYS A 832 22.91 4.06 10.72
CA CYS A 832 22.02 4.93 9.94
C CYS A 832 22.74 6.16 9.36
N SER A 833 23.72 6.71 10.09
CA SER A 833 24.57 7.82 9.64
C SER A 833 25.51 7.39 8.51
N VAL A 834 26.18 6.23 8.63
CA VAL A 834 27.04 5.68 7.57
C VAL A 834 26.23 5.39 6.29
N ILE A 835 25.04 4.79 6.43
CA ILE A 835 24.13 4.50 5.29
C ILE A 835 23.77 5.80 4.55
N LEU A 836 23.41 6.87 5.27
CA LEU A 836 23.05 8.14 4.64
C LEU A 836 24.22 8.80 3.90
N PHE A 837 25.46 8.66 4.38
CA PHE A 837 26.63 9.15 3.66
C PHE A 837 26.94 8.34 2.38
N LEU A 838 26.55 7.06 2.28
CA LEU A 838 26.80 6.26 1.08
C LEU A 838 25.66 6.22 0.06
N ILE A 839 24.41 6.51 0.43
CA ILE A 839 23.29 6.51 -0.53
C ILE A 839 23.56 7.36 -1.80
N PRO A 840 24.10 8.60 -1.71
CA PRO A 840 24.45 9.39 -2.90
C PRO A 840 25.44 8.66 -3.82
N THR A 841 26.51 8.09 -3.24
CA THR A 841 27.49 7.31 -3.99
C THR A 841 26.85 6.08 -4.66
N PHE A 842 25.92 5.39 -4.00
CA PHE A 842 25.23 4.25 -4.61
C PHE A 842 24.44 4.66 -5.87
N SER A 843 23.68 5.76 -5.80
CA SER A 843 22.86 6.28 -6.93
C SER A 843 23.65 6.68 -8.18
N HIS A 844 24.96 6.92 -8.05
CA HIS A 844 25.85 7.19 -9.19
C HIS A 844 26.54 5.94 -9.75
N THR A 845 26.58 4.83 -9.01
CA THR A 845 27.27 3.59 -9.43
C THR A 845 26.40 2.61 -10.23
N THR A 846 25.08 2.77 -10.22
CA THR A 846 24.13 1.88 -10.90
C THR A 846 23.57 2.52 -12.17
N ALA A 847 24.06 2.09 -13.34
CA ALA A 847 23.51 2.53 -14.62
C ALA A 847 22.03 2.09 -14.83
N ASP A 848 21.65 0.94 -14.25
CA ASP A 848 20.28 0.39 -14.30
C ASP A 848 19.41 0.95 -13.16
N ASN A 849 19.28 2.30 -13.14
CA ASN A 849 18.84 3.08 -11.97
C ASN A 849 17.35 2.91 -11.58
N GLU A 850 16.54 2.26 -12.40
CA GLU A 850 15.10 2.02 -12.11
C GLU A 850 14.85 0.70 -11.35
N ARG A 851 15.68 -0.34 -11.58
CA ARG A 851 15.45 -1.67 -11.00
C ARG A 851 15.91 -1.81 -9.55
N VAL A 852 16.85 -0.98 -9.13
CA VAL A 852 17.38 -1.00 -7.77
C VAL A 852 16.45 -0.18 -6.88
N GLN A 853 15.40 -0.82 -6.34
CA GLN A 853 14.57 -0.22 -5.27
C GLN A 853 15.46 0.07 -4.05
N GLY A 854 15.99 1.29 -4.00
CA GLY A 854 16.88 1.75 -2.94
C GLY A 854 16.16 1.88 -1.61
N VAL A 855 16.83 1.46 -0.53
CA VAL A 855 16.35 1.66 0.85
C VAL A 855 15.92 3.11 1.03
N PRO A 856 14.63 3.41 1.23
CA PRO A 856 14.17 4.78 1.09
C PRO A 856 14.78 5.67 2.17
N VAL A 857 15.45 6.76 1.75
CA VAL A 857 16.10 7.74 2.64
C VAL A 857 15.19 8.20 3.79
N TRP A 858 13.88 8.26 3.55
CA TRP A 858 12.91 8.63 4.57
C TRP A 858 12.75 7.58 5.70
N VAL A 859 12.93 6.29 5.42
CA VAL A 859 12.90 5.20 6.42
C VAL A 859 14.14 5.29 7.31
N VAL A 860 15.33 5.41 6.70
CA VAL A 860 16.60 5.59 7.43
C VAL A 860 16.51 6.79 8.38
N LEU A 861 16.00 7.92 7.87
CA LEU A 861 15.79 9.13 8.66
C LEU A 861 14.70 8.96 9.73
N GLU A 862 13.65 8.18 9.48
CA GLU A 862 12.55 7.98 10.44
C GLU A 862 12.96 7.03 11.58
N VAL A 863 13.67 5.95 11.29
CA VAL A 863 14.23 5.04 12.30
C VAL A 863 15.29 5.76 13.13
N ALA A 864 16.27 6.41 12.49
CA ALA A 864 17.27 7.20 13.21
C ALA A 864 16.61 8.30 14.06
N ARG A 865 15.57 8.99 13.54
CA ARG A 865 14.77 9.95 14.32
C ARG A 865 14.12 9.29 15.52
N ARG A 866 13.46 8.13 15.37
CA ARG A 866 12.81 7.44 16.49
C ARG A 866 13.82 7.03 17.58
N VAL A 867 15.01 6.55 17.22
CA VAL A 867 16.05 6.19 18.20
C VAL A 867 16.64 7.45 18.86
N PHE A 868 17.02 8.45 18.06
CA PHE A 868 17.63 9.70 18.54
C PHE A 868 16.74 10.44 19.54
N PHE A 869 15.46 10.63 19.23
CA PHE A 869 14.51 11.33 20.11
C PHE A 869 14.15 10.57 21.40
N ARG A 870 14.61 9.33 21.61
CA ARG A 870 14.35 8.52 22.83
C ARG A 870 15.43 8.64 23.91
N ARG A 871 16.71 8.82 23.56
CA ARG A 871 17.81 8.93 24.54
C ARG A 871 18.81 10.06 24.26
N MET A 872 19.04 10.46 23.00
CA MET A 872 20.03 11.52 22.65
C MET A 872 19.59 12.96 22.98
N LEU A 873 18.42 13.12 23.62
CA LEU A 873 17.95 14.40 24.17
C LEU A 873 18.08 14.49 25.70
N LEU A 874 18.57 13.43 26.36
CA LEU A 874 18.88 13.45 27.78
C LEU A 874 20.28 14.04 28.01
N PHE A 875 20.55 14.48 29.24
CA PHE A 875 21.91 14.84 29.66
C PHE A 875 22.82 13.61 29.61
N GLY A 876 24.10 13.79 29.27
CA GLY A 876 25.04 12.67 29.06
C GLY A 876 25.03 12.05 27.64
N ARG A 877 24.57 12.79 26.62
CA ARG A 877 24.66 12.36 25.21
C ARG A 877 26.12 12.03 24.81
N PRO A 878 26.40 10.98 24.01
CA PRO A 878 27.76 10.67 23.57
C PRO A 878 28.23 11.65 22.47
N ASP A 879 29.51 12.02 22.46
CA ASP A 879 30.10 12.89 21.44
C ASP A 879 30.59 12.10 20.20
N PHE A 880 29.70 11.33 19.57
CA PHE A 880 29.97 10.77 18.23
C PHE A 880 29.32 11.61 17.12
N LYS A 881 30.02 11.72 15.99
CA LYS A 881 29.56 12.46 14.81
C LYS A 881 28.32 11.78 14.20
N VAL A 882 27.37 12.55 13.68
CA VAL A 882 26.20 11.99 12.99
C VAL A 882 25.85 12.76 11.72
N HIS A 883 25.25 12.08 10.75
CA HIS A 883 24.84 12.64 9.47
C HIS A 883 23.96 13.89 9.65
N PRO A 884 24.32 15.06 9.09
CA PRO A 884 23.63 16.32 9.38
C PRO A 884 22.13 16.35 9.05
N ALA A 885 21.61 15.45 8.20
CA ALA A 885 20.16 15.33 8.00
C ALA A 885 19.36 15.01 9.29
N PHE A 886 19.98 14.39 10.31
CA PHE A 886 19.37 14.23 11.63
C PHE A 886 19.21 15.59 12.34
N ALA A 887 20.22 16.45 12.27
CA ALA A 887 20.21 17.80 12.83
C ALA A 887 19.32 18.77 12.03
N LEU A 888 19.33 18.69 10.70
CA LEU A 888 18.55 19.57 9.84
C LEU A 888 17.03 19.30 9.93
N ARG A 889 16.60 18.06 10.18
CA ARG A 889 15.19 17.74 10.48
C ARG A 889 14.75 18.11 11.91
N ARG A 890 15.68 18.46 12.81
CA ARG A 890 15.40 18.87 14.20
C ARG A 890 14.61 20.19 14.25
N GLY A 891 15.01 21.15 13.39
CA GLY A 891 14.62 22.56 13.49
C GLY A 891 13.18 22.96 13.11
N SER A 892 12.51 22.29 12.17
CA SER A 892 11.35 22.91 11.47
C SER A 892 9.96 22.53 11.99
N VAL A 893 9.78 21.38 12.65
CA VAL A 893 8.46 20.88 13.09
C VAL A 893 8.49 20.21 14.48
N TYR A 894 9.64 19.68 14.92
CA TYR A 894 9.68 18.85 16.13
C TYR A 894 10.27 19.52 17.37
N LEU A 895 11.27 20.40 17.31
CA LEU A 895 11.81 21.06 18.53
C LEU A 895 10.73 21.82 19.31
N THR A 896 9.96 22.68 18.63
CA THR A 896 8.84 23.43 19.23
C THR A 896 7.68 22.57 19.75
N ASN A 897 7.64 21.28 19.41
CA ASN A 897 6.70 20.30 19.97
C ASN A 897 7.35 19.42 21.05
N VAL A 898 8.67 19.22 21.02
CA VAL A 898 9.42 18.49 22.04
C VAL A 898 9.62 19.32 23.30
N GLU A 899 9.89 20.61 23.15
CA GLU A 899 9.88 21.61 24.25
C GLU A 899 8.52 21.63 24.95
N LYS A 900 7.42 21.59 24.19
CA LYS A 900 6.04 21.44 24.69
C LYS A 900 5.77 20.07 25.33
N LEU A 901 6.33 19.00 24.78
CA LEU A 901 6.20 17.67 25.40
C LEU A 901 6.98 17.55 26.72
N ILE A 902 7.99 18.39 26.95
CA ILE A 902 8.73 18.53 28.22
C ILE A 902 7.99 19.46 29.22
N GLN A 903 6.97 20.21 28.79
CA GLN A 903 6.07 20.91 29.71
C GLN A 903 5.11 19.94 30.43
N PRO A 904 4.50 20.33 31.56
CA PRO A 904 3.72 19.42 32.40
C PRO A 904 2.52 18.78 31.68
N GLU A 905 1.81 19.52 30.83
CA GLU A 905 0.72 19.01 29.98
C GLU A 905 1.21 17.95 28.97
N GLY A 906 2.49 18.03 28.58
CA GLY A 906 3.17 17.06 27.72
C GLY A 906 3.50 15.75 28.44
N PHE A 907 3.83 15.80 29.73
CA PHE A 907 3.92 14.61 30.57
C PHE A 907 2.53 13.99 30.81
N ILE A 908 1.52 14.78 31.18
CA ILE A 908 0.14 14.32 31.40
C ILE A 908 -0.39 13.60 30.16
N THR A 909 -0.26 14.23 28.99
CA THR A 909 -0.59 13.64 27.69
C THR A 909 0.09 12.29 27.48
N ARG A 910 1.39 12.19 27.79
CA ARG A 910 2.14 10.93 27.61
C ARG A 910 1.71 9.85 28.59
N ALA A 911 1.47 10.16 29.86
CA ALA A 911 0.96 9.22 30.86
C ALA A 911 -0.43 8.66 30.46
N MET A 912 -1.35 9.53 30.00
CA MET A 912 -2.67 9.12 29.50
C MET A 912 -2.58 8.21 28.27
N ILE A 913 -1.69 8.52 27.32
CA ILE A 913 -1.50 7.70 26.10
C ILE A 913 -0.86 6.36 26.44
N VAL A 914 0.11 6.33 27.36
CA VAL A 914 0.79 5.10 27.81
C VAL A 914 -0.18 4.14 28.49
N GLY A 915 -0.96 4.62 29.48
CA GLY A 915 -1.98 3.81 30.14
C GLY A 915 -3.11 3.30 29.23
N ARG A 916 -3.36 3.97 28.09
CA ARG A 916 -4.47 3.67 27.17
C ARG A 916 -4.09 2.91 25.90
N GLN A 917 -2.92 3.16 25.33
CA GLN A 917 -2.49 2.64 24.02
C GLN A 917 -1.33 1.65 24.13
N ASP A 918 -0.38 1.90 25.02
CA ASP A 918 0.67 0.91 25.32
C ASP A 918 0.17 -0.14 26.33
N LEU A 919 -0.97 0.12 26.98
CA LEU A 919 -1.71 -0.81 27.84
C LEU A 919 -0.84 -1.41 28.96
N VAL A 920 0.01 -0.57 29.57
CA VAL A 920 0.69 -0.90 30.83
C VAL A 920 -0.26 -0.78 32.02
N CYS A 921 0.08 -1.43 33.13
CA CYS A 921 -0.71 -1.32 34.35
C CYS A 921 -0.58 0.07 34.99
N GLY A 922 -1.71 0.71 35.31
CA GLY A 922 -1.72 2.00 36.02
C GLY A 922 -1.08 1.92 37.41
N ASN A 923 -1.12 0.74 38.04
CA ASN A 923 -0.37 0.47 39.27
C ASN A 923 1.14 0.59 39.02
N THR A 924 1.75 1.63 39.59
CA THR A 924 3.20 1.92 39.52
C THR A 924 4.09 0.73 39.93
N PHE A 925 3.58 -0.18 40.77
CA PHE A 925 4.30 -1.38 41.24
C PHE A 925 3.93 -2.67 40.48
N CYS A 926 3.47 -2.56 39.23
CA CYS A 926 3.19 -3.70 38.36
C CYS A 926 3.68 -3.41 36.94
N ASP A 927 4.65 -4.18 36.46
CA ASP A 927 5.28 -3.97 35.15
C ASP A 927 4.61 -4.75 34.01
N LEU A 928 3.54 -5.49 34.33
CA LEU A 928 2.70 -6.15 33.35
C LEU A 928 1.99 -5.13 32.44
N SER A 929 2.04 -5.42 31.16
CA SER A 929 1.32 -4.76 30.07
C SER A 929 0.42 -5.76 29.34
N PHE A 930 -0.31 -5.34 28.31
CA PHE A 930 -1.14 -6.22 27.47
C PHE A 930 -0.34 -7.31 26.74
N ALA A 931 0.99 -7.17 26.69
CA ALA A 931 1.91 -8.22 26.28
C ALA A 931 1.87 -9.45 27.20
N ASP A 932 1.87 -9.19 28.51
CA ASP A 932 2.30 -10.13 29.55
C ASP A 932 1.13 -10.91 30.16
N ILE A 933 -0.11 -10.54 29.78
CA ILE A 933 -1.33 -11.29 30.05
C ILE A 933 -2.20 -11.37 28.79
N SER A 934 -2.62 -12.59 28.45
CA SER A 934 -3.50 -12.88 27.29
C SER A 934 -4.93 -12.32 27.40
N THR A 935 -5.24 -11.60 28.48
CA THR A 935 -6.57 -11.02 28.75
C THR A 935 -6.54 -9.50 28.62
N ALA A 936 -7.59 -8.92 28.04
CA ALA A 936 -7.67 -7.48 27.84
C ALA A 936 -7.71 -6.71 29.18
N PHE A 937 -6.88 -5.66 29.26
CA PHE A 937 -6.77 -4.81 30.45
C PHE A 937 -8.11 -4.23 30.87
N LYS A 938 -8.45 -4.38 32.15
CA LYS A 938 -9.64 -3.77 32.74
C LYS A 938 -9.38 -2.26 32.88
N LEU A 939 -9.91 -1.50 31.93
CA LEU A 939 -9.82 -0.03 31.92
C LEU A 939 -10.70 0.54 33.04
N CYS A 940 -10.23 1.61 33.69
CA CYS A 940 -11.02 2.35 34.67
C CYS A 940 -12.31 2.84 34.02
N SER A 941 -13.47 2.41 34.54
CA SER A 941 -14.79 2.63 33.91
C SER A 941 -15.20 4.10 33.79
N HIS A 942 -14.61 4.97 34.61
CA HIS A 942 -14.88 6.41 34.64
C HIS A 942 -13.92 7.17 33.70
N CYS A 943 -12.65 7.37 34.09
CA CYS A 943 -11.70 8.14 33.25
C CYS A 943 -11.29 7.46 31.93
N LEU A 944 -11.52 6.15 31.79
CA LEU A 944 -11.15 5.31 30.64
C LEU A 944 -9.67 5.35 30.22
N SER A 945 -8.78 6.01 30.97
CA SER A 945 -7.39 6.32 30.59
C SER A 945 -6.37 5.35 31.18
N CYS A 946 -6.58 4.87 32.40
CA CYS A 946 -5.71 3.87 33.05
C CYS A 946 -6.28 2.46 32.87
N GLY A 947 -5.43 1.50 32.47
CA GLY A 947 -5.75 0.08 32.41
C GLY A 947 -5.12 -0.70 33.56
N TYR A 948 -5.74 -1.82 33.94
CA TYR A 948 -5.22 -2.72 34.97
C TYR A 948 -5.21 -4.17 34.51
N CYS A 949 -4.11 -4.88 34.79
CA CYS A 949 -3.99 -6.31 34.55
C CYS A 949 -4.91 -7.15 35.46
N SER A 950 -5.21 -6.64 36.66
CA SER A 950 -6.04 -7.31 37.65
C SER A 950 -6.81 -6.30 38.51
N GLN A 951 -7.89 -6.76 39.13
CA GLN A 951 -8.63 -5.96 40.12
C GLN A 951 -7.79 -5.69 41.38
N SER A 952 -6.84 -6.57 41.73
CA SER A 952 -5.91 -6.32 42.84
C SER A 952 -4.95 -5.17 42.54
N CYS A 953 -4.46 -5.04 41.30
CA CYS A 953 -3.66 -3.89 40.88
C CYS A 953 -4.49 -2.60 40.83
N GLN A 954 -5.75 -2.67 40.37
CA GLN A 954 -6.67 -1.52 40.43
C GLN A 954 -6.88 -1.05 41.88
N ILE A 955 -7.08 -1.97 42.84
CA ILE A 955 -7.26 -1.62 44.26
C ILE A 955 -5.97 -1.04 44.86
N LYS A 956 -4.79 -1.56 44.49
CA LYS A 956 -3.50 -0.99 44.91
C LYS A 956 -3.32 0.44 44.39
N ASP A 957 -3.54 0.68 43.09
CA ASP A 957 -3.42 2.01 42.48
C ASP A 957 -4.44 3.02 43.05
N TRP A 958 -5.68 2.57 43.30
CA TRP A 958 -6.72 3.36 43.95
C TRP A 958 -6.35 3.80 45.39
N ARG A 959 -5.45 3.06 46.04
CA ARG A 959 -4.94 3.28 47.41
C ARG A 959 -3.47 3.73 47.46
N ASN A 960 -2.84 4.03 46.32
CA ASN A 960 -1.43 4.47 46.27
C ASN A 960 -1.23 5.70 47.18
N GLU A 961 -0.25 5.66 48.07
CA GLU A 961 -0.08 6.68 49.13
C GLU A 961 0.27 8.06 48.57
N ARG A 962 1.13 8.10 47.54
CA ARG A 962 1.62 9.33 46.92
C ARG A 962 0.66 9.86 45.86
N PHE A 963 0.15 8.97 45.00
CA PHE A 963 -0.66 9.31 43.84
C PHE A 963 -1.89 8.38 43.70
N PRO A 964 -2.86 8.43 44.65
CA PRO A 964 -4.01 7.52 44.62
C PRO A 964 -4.90 7.78 43.41
N HIS A 965 -5.18 6.74 42.61
CA HIS A 965 -6.04 6.88 41.43
C HIS A 965 -7.46 7.40 41.75
N LYS A 966 -7.92 7.24 43.01
CA LYS A 966 -9.14 7.88 43.52
C LYS A 966 -9.16 9.40 43.33
N LYS A 967 -8.01 10.08 43.46
CA LYS A 967 -7.86 11.55 43.23
C LYS A 967 -7.63 11.88 41.75
N ILE A 968 -6.91 11.04 41.02
CA ILE A 968 -6.54 11.26 39.61
C ILE A 968 -7.74 11.05 38.66
N CYS A 969 -8.57 10.04 38.94
CA CYS A 969 -9.64 9.60 38.05
C CYS A 969 -10.67 10.70 37.69
N PRO A 970 -11.15 11.54 38.62
CA PRO A 970 -12.01 12.68 38.27
C PRO A 970 -11.33 13.69 37.34
N ILE A 971 -10.05 14.00 37.59
CA ILE A 971 -9.27 14.97 36.78
C ILE A 971 -9.06 14.43 35.35
N LEU A 972 -8.72 13.15 35.22
CA LEU A 972 -8.62 12.50 33.92
C LEU A 972 -9.99 12.36 33.22
N SER A 973 -11.10 12.22 33.95
CA SER A 973 -12.43 12.27 33.34
C SER A 973 -12.69 13.64 32.74
N LYS A 974 -12.51 14.74 33.49
CA LYS A 974 -12.67 16.12 32.99
C LYS A 974 -11.98 16.36 31.64
N ILE A 975 -10.70 15.94 31.49
CA ILE A 975 -9.94 16.04 30.23
C ILE A 975 -10.60 15.21 29.12
N MET A 976 -11.00 13.97 29.42
CA MET A 976 -11.63 13.09 28.45
C MET A 976 -13.04 13.55 28.07
N ASP A 977 -13.81 14.11 28.98
CA ASP A 977 -15.15 14.62 28.77
C ASP A 977 -15.11 15.89 27.92
N ALA A 978 -14.18 16.82 28.20
CA ALA A 978 -13.89 17.99 27.35
C ALA A 978 -13.46 17.58 25.92
N ARG A 979 -12.81 16.41 25.77
CA ARG A 979 -12.46 15.84 24.46
C ARG A 979 -13.66 15.20 23.73
N GLY A 980 -14.73 14.81 24.42
CA GLY A 980 -15.75 13.88 23.88
C GLY A 980 -15.31 12.40 23.88
N GLY A 981 -14.39 12.03 24.76
CA GLY A 981 -13.89 10.68 24.98
C GLY A 981 -12.84 10.21 23.97
N TRP A 982 -12.29 9.01 24.19
CA TRP A 982 -11.20 8.41 23.39
C TRP A 982 -11.53 8.10 21.91
N LYS A 983 -12.79 8.35 21.49
CA LYS A 983 -13.27 8.14 20.11
C LYS A 983 -13.58 9.43 19.36
N ALA A 984 -13.62 10.59 20.03
CA ALA A 984 -13.91 11.87 19.39
C ALA A 984 -12.88 12.21 18.28
N PRO A 985 -13.35 12.60 17.08
CA PRO A 985 -12.53 13.20 16.03
C PRO A 985 -12.97 14.66 15.79
N VAL A 986 -12.25 15.62 16.36
CA VAL A 986 -12.62 17.05 16.23
C VAL A 986 -12.29 17.59 14.82
N ALA A 987 -13.32 18.15 14.18
CA ALA A 987 -13.34 19.09 13.05
C ALA A 987 -12.59 18.81 11.73
N ASP A 988 -11.46 18.11 11.70
CA ASP A 988 -10.68 17.92 10.48
C ASP A 988 -10.04 16.52 10.34
N ARG A 989 -9.87 16.06 9.10
CA ARG A 989 -9.47 14.68 8.75
C ARG A 989 -8.41 14.56 7.66
N ALA A 990 -8.12 15.59 6.87
CA ALA A 990 -7.22 15.44 5.72
C ALA A 990 -5.74 15.44 6.11
N GLU A 991 -5.27 16.43 6.89
CA GLU A 991 -3.87 16.46 7.38
C GLU A 991 -3.54 15.23 8.27
N MET A 992 -4.56 14.51 8.73
CA MET A 992 -4.45 13.35 9.59
C MET A 992 -4.27 12.00 8.87
N ARG A 993 -4.35 11.92 7.52
CA ARG A 993 -4.20 10.63 6.80
C ARG A 993 -2.83 9.97 6.98
N TYR A 994 -1.78 10.75 7.22
CA TYR A 994 -0.39 10.26 7.34
C TYR A 994 0.16 10.24 8.79
N ARG A 995 -0.67 10.46 9.81
CA ARG A 995 -0.22 10.47 11.23
C ARG A 995 -0.93 9.39 12.04
N SER A 996 -0.15 8.57 12.74
CA SER A 996 -0.68 7.52 13.61
C SER A 996 -1.61 8.08 14.69
N LYS A 997 -2.56 7.25 15.16
CA LYS A 997 -3.52 7.64 16.22
C LYS A 997 -2.81 8.18 17.47
N ARG A 998 -1.63 7.65 17.80
CA ARG A 998 -0.77 8.12 18.88
C ARG A 998 -0.30 9.56 18.66
N MET A 999 0.25 9.85 17.48
CA MET A 999 0.80 11.18 17.15
C MET A 999 -0.27 12.28 17.16
N ARG A 1000 -1.52 11.94 16.79
CA ARG A 1000 -2.65 12.87 16.91
C ARG A 1000 -2.88 13.31 18.37
N LEU A 1001 -2.96 12.35 19.28
CA LEU A 1001 -3.21 12.61 20.71
C LEU A 1001 -2.04 13.34 21.38
N LEU A 1002 -0.80 13.07 20.96
CA LEU A 1002 0.40 13.80 21.41
C LEU A 1002 0.39 15.29 21.05
N LEU A 1003 -0.38 15.70 20.04
CA LEU A 1003 -0.51 17.10 19.60
C LEU A 1003 -1.82 17.75 20.09
N GLU A 1004 -2.87 16.95 20.29
CA GLU A 1004 -4.22 17.39 20.64
C GLU A 1004 -4.41 17.59 22.15
N LEU A 1005 -3.97 16.63 22.97
CA LEU A 1005 -4.19 16.66 24.42
C LEU A 1005 -3.46 17.80 25.15
N PRO A 1006 -2.22 18.20 24.82
CA PRO A 1006 -1.51 19.28 25.52
C PRO A 1006 -2.32 20.60 25.52
N GLY A 1007 -2.81 21.01 24.34
CA GLY A 1007 -3.62 22.22 24.20
C GLY A 1007 -4.97 22.10 24.92
N LEU A 1008 -5.62 20.93 24.87
CA LEU A 1008 -6.88 20.70 25.59
C LEU A 1008 -6.72 20.74 27.11
N ILE A 1009 -5.59 20.24 27.64
CA ILE A 1009 -5.28 20.29 29.07
C ILE A 1009 -5.08 21.73 29.52
N LEU A 1010 -4.27 22.53 28.81
CA LEU A 1010 -4.07 23.95 29.10
C LEU A 1010 -5.40 24.72 29.02
N GLN A 1011 -6.18 24.53 27.96
CA GLN A 1011 -7.51 25.11 27.81
C GLN A 1011 -8.45 24.74 28.98
N SER A 1012 -8.36 23.50 29.48
CA SER A 1012 -9.16 23.05 30.63
C SER A 1012 -8.73 23.73 31.94
N VAL A 1013 -7.47 24.15 32.08
CA VAL A 1013 -6.99 24.95 33.22
C VAL A 1013 -7.42 26.41 33.06
N GLU A 1014 -7.26 27.00 31.87
CA GLU A 1014 -7.70 28.37 31.54
C GLU A 1014 -9.21 28.57 31.75
N GLN A 1015 -10.02 27.55 31.44
CA GLN A 1015 -11.47 27.56 31.64
C GLN A 1015 -11.89 27.21 33.09
N GLY A 1016 -10.96 26.97 34.01
CA GLY A 1016 -11.24 26.60 35.39
C GLY A 1016 -11.86 25.21 35.58
N VAL A 1017 -11.93 24.40 34.51
CA VAL A 1017 -12.43 23.01 34.56
C VAL A 1017 -11.46 22.17 35.40
N ILE A 1018 -10.16 22.39 35.25
CA ILE A 1018 -9.08 21.83 36.08
C ILE A 1018 -8.50 22.97 36.91
N THR A 1019 -8.56 22.84 38.24
CA THR A 1019 -7.94 23.82 39.13
C THR A 1019 -6.40 23.73 39.09
N ALA A 1020 -5.69 24.82 39.42
CA ALA A 1020 -4.23 24.82 39.44
C ALA A 1020 -3.63 23.71 40.34
N GLY A 1021 -4.27 23.41 41.47
CA GLY A 1021 -3.87 22.31 42.35
C GLY A 1021 -4.13 20.91 41.77
N GLU A 1022 -5.21 20.72 41.02
CA GLU A 1022 -5.42 19.49 40.25
C GLU A 1022 -4.40 19.35 39.12
N TYR A 1023 -4.04 20.44 38.44
CA TYR A 1023 -3.05 20.45 37.36
C TYR A 1023 -1.64 20.09 37.86
N GLU A 1024 -1.19 20.71 38.95
CA GLU A 1024 0.13 20.41 39.54
C GLU A 1024 0.18 18.97 40.06
N PHE A 1025 -0.85 18.51 40.78
CA PHE A 1025 -0.92 17.13 41.26
C PHE A 1025 -0.94 16.10 40.11
N LEU A 1026 -1.67 16.39 39.02
CA LEU A 1026 -1.70 15.53 37.83
C LEU A 1026 -0.35 15.56 37.08
N SER A 1027 0.34 16.70 37.07
CA SER A 1027 1.67 16.86 36.50
C SER A 1027 2.72 16.03 37.24
N GLN A 1028 2.71 16.07 38.58
CA GLN A 1028 3.57 15.25 39.42
C GLN A 1028 3.28 13.75 39.25
N TRP A 1029 1.99 13.34 39.19
CA TRP A 1029 1.62 11.96 38.88
C TRP A 1029 2.12 11.53 37.50
N ALA A 1030 1.93 12.36 36.48
CA ALA A 1030 2.28 12.03 35.11
C ALA A 1030 3.80 11.93 34.91
N LYS A 1031 4.56 12.82 35.56
CA LYS A 1031 6.02 12.72 35.67
C LYS A 1031 6.40 11.40 36.35
N HIS A 1032 5.78 11.05 37.48
CA HIS A 1032 6.04 9.79 38.17
C HIS A 1032 5.68 8.52 37.37
N ILE A 1033 4.61 8.54 36.58
CA ILE A 1033 4.27 7.45 35.64
C ILE A 1033 5.32 7.36 34.52
N TYR A 1034 5.78 8.50 34.01
CA TYR A 1034 6.78 8.54 32.94
C TYR A 1034 8.15 8.03 33.44
N GLU A 1035 8.54 8.48 34.63
CA GLU A 1035 9.66 7.97 35.44
C GLU A 1035 9.57 6.45 35.66
N THR A 1036 8.48 5.95 36.28
CA THR A 1036 8.38 4.52 36.65
C THR A 1036 8.03 3.56 35.51
N LYS A 1037 7.31 3.98 34.46
CA LYS A 1037 6.79 3.08 33.41
C LYS A 1037 7.30 3.35 31.99
N VAL A 1038 8.00 4.44 31.74
CA VAL A 1038 8.57 4.74 30.41
C VAL A 1038 10.10 4.78 30.42
N TYR A 1039 10.72 5.23 31.52
CA TYR A 1039 12.17 5.26 31.68
C TYR A 1039 12.74 4.36 32.79
N ASP A 1040 11.91 3.83 33.70
CA ASP A 1040 12.34 3.00 34.83
C ASP A 1040 13.39 3.72 35.72
N THR A 1041 13.04 4.95 36.11
CA THR A 1041 13.91 5.87 36.88
C THR A 1041 13.68 5.81 38.38
N ALA A 1042 12.90 4.85 38.88
CA ALA A 1042 12.81 4.59 40.32
C ALA A 1042 14.20 4.31 40.95
N ASN A 1043 15.14 3.86 40.12
CA ASN A 1043 16.54 3.61 40.47
C ASN A 1043 17.51 4.66 39.86
N GLU A 1044 17.07 5.82 39.33
CA GLU A 1044 17.96 6.72 38.55
C GLU A 1044 19.15 7.25 39.35
N GLY A 1045 19.02 7.46 40.66
CA GLY A 1045 20.14 7.86 41.51
C GLY A 1045 21.26 6.83 41.57
N GLU A 1046 20.92 5.53 41.56
CA GLU A 1046 21.90 4.45 41.44
C GLU A 1046 22.31 4.22 39.99
N ARG A 1047 21.40 4.36 39.02
CA ARG A 1047 21.68 4.10 37.59
C ARG A 1047 22.59 5.14 36.97
N LEU A 1048 22.41 6.43 37.26
CA LEU A 1048 23.32 7.49 36.78
C LEU A 1048 24.71 7.40 37.45
N ALA A 1049 24.81 6.77 38.62
CA ALA A 1049 26.08 6.41 39.25
C ALA A 1049 26.65 5.06 38.77
N ASN A 1050 25.88 4.27 38.03
CA ASN A 1050 26.25 2.94 37.55
C ASN A 1050 26.74 3.01 36.09
N PRO A 1051 27.99 2.61 35.80
CA PRO A 1051 28.55 2.62 34.44
C PRO A 1051 27.70 1.90 33.38
N LEU A 1052 26.83 0.96 33.77
CA LEU A 1052 25.92 0.23 32.87
C LEU A 1052 24.80 1.10 32.23
N PHE A 1053 24.61 2.34 32.70
CA PHE A 1053 23.66 3.30 32.10
C PHE A 1053 24.34 4.53 31.47
N ALA A 1054 25.68 4.58 31.45
CA ALA A 1054 26.35 5.35 30.41
C ALA A 1054 25.87 4.83 29.05
N LEU A 1055 25.53 5.74 28.12
CA LEU A 1055 25.12 5.30 26.79
C LEU A 1055 26.27 4.49 26.16
N PRO A 1056 25.96 3.31 25.59
CA PRO A 1056 26.96 2.34 25.19
C PRO A 1056 27.92 2.95 24.16
N PRO A 1057 29.19 2.51 24.12
CA PRO A 1057 30.05 2.82 22.98
C PRO A 1057 29.36 2.39 21.67
N GLY A 1058 29.71 3.09 20.59
CA GLY A 1058 29.24 2.75 19.26
C GLY A 1058 29.97 1.52 18.70
N PHE A 1059 30.23 1.54 17.40
CA PHE A 1059 31.32 0.77 16.83
C PHE A 1059 32.64 1.52 17.07
N ASP A 1060 33.67 0.81 17.54
CA ASP A 1060 34.96 1.43 17.87
C ASP A 1060 35.69 1.95 16.62
N ASP A 1061 35.41 1.38 15.44
CA ASP A 1061 35.93 1.80 14.13
C ASP A 1061 35.09 2.92 13.45
N TYR A 1062 34.07 3.48 14.12
CA TYR A 1062 33.13 4.40 13.48
C TYR A 1062 33.78 5.64 12.88
N ASP A 1063 34.75 6.24 13.58
CA ASP A 1063 35.46 7.42 13.06
C ASP A 1063 36.41 7.07 11.90
N ASP A 1064 37.00 5.87 11.89
CA ASP A 1064 37.79 5.38 10.76
C ASP A 1064 36.92 5.10 9.54
N VAL A 1065 35.71 4.60 9.74
CA VAL A 1065 34.72 4.42 8.67
C VAL A 1065 34.27 5.77 8.10
N LEU A 1066 34.04 6.79 8.95
CA LEU A 1066 33.76 8.14 8.46
C LEU A 1066 34.95 8.75 7.71
N ASN A 1067 36.19 8.50 8.16
CA ASN A 1067 37.41 8.95 7.46
C ASN A 1067 37.58 8.26 6.10
N ARG A 1068 37.39 6.94 6.03
CA ARG A 1068 37.39 6.14 4.79
C ARG A 1068 36.35 6.65 3.80
N ILE A 1069 35.11 6.82 4.24
CA ILE A 1069 34.04 7.38 3.42
C ILE A 1069 34.39 8.78 2.93
N ARG A 1070 34.87 9.67 3.79
CA ARG A 1070 35.30 11.02 3.41
C ARG A 1070 36.44 11.05 2.38
N SER A 1071 37.20 9.97 2.24
CA SER A 1071 38.26 9.83 1.23
C SER A 1071 37.75 9.41 -0.16
N LEU A 1072 36.52 8.89 -0.27
CA LEU A 1072 35.96 8.35 -1.51
C LEU A 1072 35.95 9.41 -2.64
N PRO A 1073 36.49 9.12 -3.84
CA PRO A 1073 36.52 10.05 -4.97
C PRO A 1073 35.14 10.58 -5.39
N THR A 1074 34.09 9.78 -5.19
CA THR A 1074 32.72 10.00 -5.64
C THR A 1074 31.89 10.95 -4.78
N LEU A 1075 32.30 11.28 -3.55
CA LEU A 1075 31.57 12.23 -2.71
C LEU A 1075 31.88 13.67 -3.10
N GLU A 1076 30.83 14.46 -3.32
CA GLU A 1076 30.99 15.84 -3.77
C GLU A 1076 31.68 16.73 -2.72
N THR A 1077 32.30 17.81 -3.18
CA THR A 1077 32.93 18.83 -2.33
C THR A 1077 31.96 19.50 -1.35
N GLN A 1078 30.64 19.46 -1.59
CA GLN A 1078 29.63 19.86 -0.59
C GLN A 1078 29.45 18.79 0.49
N GLU A 1079 29.32 17.51 0.12
CA GLU A 1079 29.14 16.39 1.04
C GLU A 1079 30.37 16.20 1.95
N ARG A 1080 31.58 16.35 1.41
CA ARG A 1080 32.84 16.34 2.18
C ARG A 1080 32.91 17.43 3.27
N LYS A 1081 32.11 18.50 3.17
CA LYS A 1081 31.97 19.54 4.22
C LYS A 1081 30.95 19.14 5.31
N LEU A 1082 29.98 18.27 5.01
CA LEU A 1082 28.99 17.79 5.99
C LEU A 1082 29.62 16.97 7.14
N PHE A 1083 30.75 16.31 6.88
CA PHE A 1083 31.52 15.57 7.90
C PHE A 1083 32.11 16.44 9.03
N ILE A 1084 32.11 17.77 8.89
CA ILE A 1084 32.73 18.70 9.84
C ILE A 1084 31.77 19.06 11.00
N PHE A 1085 30.50 18.66 10.93
CA PHE A 1085 29.50 18.91 11.98
C PHE A 1085 29.75 18.08 13.25
N LYS A 1086 30.62 18.59 14.15
CA LYS A 1086 30.56 18.21 15.57
C LYS A 1086 29.19 18.59 16.14
N GLY A 1087 28.67 17.80 17.08
CA GLY A 1087 27.35 18.00 17.68
C GLY A 1087 27.24 19.21 18.62
N THR A 1088 28.20 20.15 18.62
CA THR A 1088 28.39 21.20 19.63
C THR A 1088 27.50 22.42 19.40
N THR A 1089 26.18 22.19 19.42
CA THR A 1089 25.17 22.85 20.28
C THR A 1089 23.90 21.98 20.19
#